data_AF-A0A931LTJ9-F1
#
_entry.id   AF-A0A931LTJ9-F1
#
_cell.length_a   1.000
_cell.length_b   1.000
_cell.length_c   1.000
_cell.angle_alpha   90.00
_cell.angle_beta   90.00
_cell.angle_gamma   90.00
#
_symmetry.space_group_name_H-M   'P 1'
#
loop_
_entity.id
_entity.type
_entity.pdbx_description
1 polymer ?
#
loop_
_entity_poly.entity_id
_entity_poly.type
_entity_poly.pdbx_seq_one_letter_code
_entity_poly.pdbx_strand_id
1 'polypeptide(L)'
;MTLSRIIRCALIACTAIVIGQYTVTFPENVRISDSSQATWEIIGTTLQEFQYDGLSRMTRSFDNNEPEDAKDDATVAYAYDSLGRQLEEVQNGQAVSSRWMGDNNRIGLVYPNGRELEYTFDKRDRIDTIKDKGATKNIADYNYIGPGRVLERTYQNGVQLTYLDGARQKDVGYDGLKRVVLHRHLRQDNSLVAGFAYDYDRANNKLFEIKQHENNRRENYSYDSIYRLGRFARQGEPDDTWQLDGVGNWANRQGVANTVNSLNEYTSFSGTPQVDDDNGNLINDGTNRYQYDFANRLRKVIRKSDNAVIAVYRYDAHDRRNERIVINTASFNDQVRYLYDDWREIEEQRATATQQYVYGGWIDELLTLDKDTNHHRAIDQTFFYLQDAKTYVTALTDFASGVVERVTYDAYGKPSSEQSKLQNLYLFAGRRLDPETSFYYYRHRYYAATLGRFIQRDKGIWYDISNMGGAYTYVRNNPVNKTDPSGLQGEGTGYEEELKKVKQAIRDLGDDDLETREKAEKELTEKAQKFYGILKQAKRSNLDPEVQDRLSRILRNAPEVIRQLEWRKYGKDLENYYKKLERAYDDYLHCLTIHNTNLKLEDLEDVLDLQKFGQYMMREEPPSQPWVDYPTEESPEIPRPPWIPQDFKGAK
;
A
#
# COMPACT_ATOMS: atom_id res chain seq x y z
N MET A 1 -34.45 -36.75 6.63
CA MET A 1 -34.15 -36.69 5.19
C MET A 1 -32.92 -35.82 4.99
N THR A 2 -31.78 -36.52 4.92
CA THR A 2 -30.48 -36.16 4.32
C THR A 2 -30.05 -34.69 4.23
N LEU A 3 -29.24 -34.29 5.22
CA LEU A 3 -28.21 -33.24 5.20
C LEU A 3 -27.01 -33.64 4.28
N SER A 4 -27.29 -34.29 3.15
CA SER A 4 -26.30 -34.94 2.26
C SER A 4 -26.33 -34.37 0.84
N ARG A 5 -26.84 -33.14 0.67
CA ARG A 5 -26.90 -32.45 -0.63
C ARG A 5 -26.24 -31.07 -0.68
N ILE A 6 -25.59 -30.60 0.40
CA ILE A 6 -24.85 -29.32 0.40
C ILE A 6 -23.32 -29.53 0.31
N ILE A 7 -22.81 -30.73 0.57
CA ILE A 7 -21.40 -31.09 0.36
C ILE A 7 -21.27 -31.88 -0.94
N ARG A 8 -21.46 -31.22 -2.09
CA ARG A 8 -21.08 -31.76 -3.41
C ARG A 8 -20.82 -30.71 -4.51
N CYS A 9 -20.60 -29.44 -4.14
CA CYS A 9 -20.18 -28.39 -5.10
C CYS A 9 -18.77 -27.82 -4.86
N ALA A 10 -17.99 -28.32 -3.90
CA ALA A 10 -16.64 -27.78 -3.61
C ALA A 10 -15.47 -28.69 -4.04
N LEU A 11 -15.71 -29.75 -4.82
CA LEU A 11 -14.66 -30.69 -5.21
C LEU A 11 -14.73 -31.12 -6.68
N ILE A 12 -14.71 -30.15 -7.60
CA ILE A 12 -14.18 -30.32 -8.96
C ILE A 12 -13.41 -29.04 -9.32
N ALA A 13 -12.18 -28.92 -8.83
CA ALA A 13 -11.20 -27.96 -9.34
C ALA A 13 -9.79 -28.51 -9.10
N CYS A 14 -9.50 -29.68 -9.66
CA CYS A 14 -8.14 -30.20 -9.82
C CYS A 14 -8.10 -31.14 -11.01
N THR A 15 -8.08 -30.59 -12.24
CA THR A 15 -7.23 -31.00 -13.39
C THR A 15 -7.72 -30.32 -14.68
N ALA A 16 -7.02 -29.27 -15.12
CA ALA A 16 -6.71 -28.98 -16.53
C ALA A 16 -5.87 -27.70 -16.60
N ILE A 17 -4.59 -27.83 -16.97
CA ILE A 17 -3.80 -26.73 -17.51
C ILE A 17 -4.31 -26.52 -18.94
N VAL A 18 -5.36 -25.72 -19.14
CA VAL A 18 -5.78 -25.15 -20.43
C VAL A 18 -6.63 -23.90 -20.15
N ILE A 19 -6.25 -22.78 -20.74
CA ILE A 19 -7.03 -21.55 -21.00
C ILE A 19 -8.46 -21.60 -20.39
N GLY A 20 -8.68 -20.93 -19.27
CA GLY A 20 -9.92 -21.01 -18.50
C GLY A 20 -10.56 -19.65 -18.26
N GLN A 21 -11.85 -19.54 -18.57
CA GLN A 21 -12.73 -18.51 -18.04
C GLN A 21 -13.23 -18.97 -16.66
N TYR A 22 -13.07 -18.11 -15.65
CA TYR A 22 -13.60 -18.32 -14.30
C TYR A 22 -14.77 -17.37 -14.09
N THR A 23 -15.92 -17.94 -13.75
CA THR A 23 -17.16 -17.20 -13.48
C THR A 23 -17.50 -17.35 -12.00
N VAL A 24 -17.70 -16.23 -11.31
CA VAL A 24 -18.18 -16.20 -9.93
C VAL A 24 -19.57 -15.59 -9.93
N THR A 25 -20.56 -16.36 -9.48
CA THR A 25 -21.96 -15.91 -9.34
C THR A 25 -22.33 -15.78 -7.87
N PHE A 26 -23.04 -14.71 -7.54
CA PHE A 26 -23.54 -14.44 -6.19
C PHE A 26 -25.07 -14.55 -6.16
N PRO A 27 -25.66 -15.03 -5.05
CA PRO A 27 -27.11 -15.07 -4.91
C PRO A 27 -27.70 -13.66 -4.97
N GLU A 28 -28.84 -13.51 -5.66
CA GLU A 28 -29.60 -12.26 -5.69
C GLU A 28 -30.10 -11.90 -4.29
N ASN A 29 -29.85 -10.66 -3.86
CA ASN A 29 -30.56 -9.95 -2.79
C ASN A 29 -30.90 -10.78 -1.54
N VAL A 30 -29.92 -10.92 -0.63
CA VAL A 30 -30.19 -11.48 0.70
C VAL A 30 -30.85 -10.40 1.57
N ARG A 31 -32.15 -10.56 1.81
CA ARG A 31 -32.89 -9.73 2.77
C ARG A 31 -32.76 -10.30 4.17
N ILE A 32 -32.04 -9.61 5.05
CA ILE A 32 -32.03 -9.92 6.48
C ILE A 32 -32.97 -8.92 7.16
N SER A 33 -34.15 -9.42 7.57
CA SER A 33 -35.08 -8.63 8.38
C SER A 33 -34.89 -8.98 9.85
N ASP A 34 -34.20 -8.13 10.60
CA ASP A 34 -34.39 -8.09 12.06
C ASP A 34 -35.58 -7.18 12.37
N SER A 35 -36.39 -7.63 13.33
CA SER A 35 -37.67 -7.08 13.73
C SER A 35 -37.61 -5.72 14.43
N SER A 36 -36.45 -5.06 14.46
CA SER A 36 -36.30 -3.68 14.96
C SER A 36 -35.38 -2.83 14.09
N GLN A 37 -35.99 -2.18 13.10
CA GLN A 37 -35.53 -1.01 12.33
C GLN A 37 -34.33 -1.17 11.37
N ALA A 38 -34.61 -0.87 10.09
CA ALA A 38 -33.76 -0.90 8.90
C ALA A 38 -33.61 -2.29 8.23
N THR A 39 -34.43 -2.54 7.21
CA THR A 39 -34.14 -3.57 6.21
C THR A 39 -32.90 -3.11 5.42
N TRP A 40 -31.79 -3.82 5.58
CA TRP A 40 -30.60 -3.64 4.74
C TRP A 40 -30.50 -4.82 3.76
N GLU A 41 -30.05 -4.53 2.55
CA GLU A 41 -29.96 -5.47 1.44
C GLU A 41 -28.57 -5.30 0.84
N ILE A 42 -27.88 -6.43 0.62
CA ILE A 42 -26.66 -6.45 -0.18
C ILE A 42 -27.09 -6.16 -1.63
N ILE A 43 -26.51 -5.13 -2.24
CA ILE A 43 -26.91 -4.67 -3.58
C ILE A 43 -25.75 -4.73 -4.58
N GLY A 44 -26.05 -4.57 -5.85
CA GLY A 44 -25.06 -4.46 -6.91
C GLY A 44 -24.58 -5.84 -7.39
N THR A 45 -23.27 -6.05 -7.37
CA THR A 45 -22.60 -7.05 -8.20
C THR A 45 -23.13 -8.46 -7.92
N THR A 46 -23.58 -9.15 -8.97
CA THR A 46 -24.00 -10.56 -8.92
C THR A 46 -23.13 -11.47 -9.77
N LEU A 47 -22.29 -10.90 -10.63
CA LEU A 47 -21.43 -11.63 -11.55
C LEU A 47 -20.07 -10.94 -11.69
N GLN A 48 -19.01 -11.70 -11.44
CA GLN A 48 -17.66 -11.36 -11.87
C GLN A 48 -17.08 -12.46 -12.76
N GLU A 49 -16.33 -12.07 -13.78
CA GLU A 49 -15.62 -13.01 -14.65
C GLU A 49 -14.15 -12.65 -14.78
N PHE A 50 -13.30 -13.68 -14.79
CA PHE A 50 -11.86 -13.54 -14.97
C PHE A 50 -11.38 -14.47 -16.06
N GLN A 51 -10.54 -13.97 -16.95
CA GLN A 51 -9.92 -14.73 -18.03
C GLN A 51 -8.41 -14.69 -17.89
N TYR A 52 -7.75 -15.79 -18.25
CA TYR A 52 -6.30 -15.94 -18.14
C TYR A 52 -5.72 -16.51 -19.43
N ASP A 53 -4.47 -16.15 -19.72
CA ASP A 53 -3.70 -16.77 -20.79
C ASP A 53 -3.06 -18.11 -20.36
N GLY A 54 -2.33 -18.75 -21.28
CA GLY A 54 -1.64 -20.02 -21.03
C GLY A 54 -0.49 -19.94 -20.00
N LEU A 55 -0.10 -18.73 -19.57
CA LEU A 55 0.88 -18.47 -18.51
C LEU A 55 0.22 -18.10 -17.18
N SER A 56 -1.11 -18.24 -17.07
CA SER A 56 -1.90 -17.87 -15.89
C SER A 56 -1.83 -16.37 -15.56
N ARG A 57 -1.55 -15.52 -16.55
CA ARG A 57 -1.68 -14.07 -16.41
C ARG A 57 -3.10 -13.65 -16.76
N MET A 58 -3.69 -12.75 -15.98
CA MET A 58 -5.05 -12.30 -16.19
C MET A 58 -5.12 -11.47 -17.48
N THR A 59 -5.98 -11.84 -18.43
CA THR A 59 -6.14 -11.11 -19.70
C THR A 59 -7.41 -10.28 -19.74
N ARG A 60 -8.41 -10.61 -18.93
CA ARG A 60 -9.64 -9.85 -18.79
C ARG A 60 -10.26 -10.05 -17.42
N SER A 61 -10.87 -9.00 -16.88
CA SER A 61 -11.80 -9.06 -15.77
C SER A 61 -13.09 -8.30 -16.09
N PHE A 62 -14.18 -8.71 -15.45
CA PHE A 62 -15.52 -8.16 -15.63
C PHE A 62 -16.29 -8.12 -14.31
N ASP A 63 -17.02 -7.04 -14.05
CA ASP A 63 -17.96 -6.87 -12.96
C ASP A 63 -19.26 -6.26 -13.53
N ASN A 64 -20.40 -6.91 -13.29
CA ASN A 64 -21.70 -6.47 -13.81
C ASN A 64 -22.39 -5.37 -12.99
N ASN A 65 -21.68 -4.78 -12.01
CA ASN A 65 -22.15 -3.73 -11.11
C ASN A 65 -23.62 -3.82 -10.73
N GLU A 66 -24.55 -3.12 -11.39
CA GLU A 66 -25.99 -3.34 -11.20
C GLU A 66 -26.51 -4.23 -12.34
N PRO A 67 -26.96 -5.47 -12.07
CA PRO A 67 -27.29 -6.45 -13.11
C PRO A 67 -28.38 -6.01 -14.10
N GLU A 68 -29.20 -5.02 -13.72
CA GLU A 68 -30.26 -4.45 -14.53
C GLU A 68 -29.78 -3.27 -15.42
N ASP A 69 -28.57 -2.73 -15.21
CA ASP A 69 -28.01 -1.58 -15.93
C ASP A 69 -26.63 -1.89 -16.55
N ALA A 70 -26.62 -2.58 -17.69
CA ALA A 70 -25.38 -2.91 -18.42
C ALA A 70 -24.51 -1.71 -18.84
N LYS A 71 -24.96 -0.45 -18.63
CA LYS A 71 -24.11 0.74 -18.83
C LYS A 71 -23.09 0.92 -17.72
N ASP A 72 -23.21 0.18 -16.63
CA ASP A 72 -22.32 0.27 -15.48
C ASP A 72 -21.38 -0.91 -15.28
N ASP A 73 -21.51 -1.90 -16.15
CA ASP A 73 -20.54 -2.96 -16.32
C ASP A 73 -19.12 -2.39 -16.42
N ALA A 74 -18.22 -3.01 -15.66
CA ALA A 74 -16.80 -2.73 -15.68
C ALA A 74 -16.07 -3.87 -16.37
N THR A 75 -15.36 -3.58 -17.46
CA THR A 75 -14.45 -4.51 -18.13
C THR A 75 -13.03 -3.95 -18.10
N VAL A 76 -12.08 -4.75 -17.65
CA VAL A 76 -10.65 -4.46 -17.75
C VAL A 76 -9.98 -5.54 -18.59
N ALA A 77 -9.15 -5.17 -19.56
CA ALA A 77 -8.39 -6.12 -20.37
C ALA A 77 -6.89 -5.80 -20.32
N TYR A 78 -6.05 -6.83 -20.35
CA TYR A 78 -4.61 -6.69 -20.19
C TYR A 78 -3.85 -7.25 -21.39
N ALA A 79 -2.80 -6.55 -21.79
CA ALA A 79 -1.79 -7.03 -22.73
C ALA A 79 -0.42 -7.08 -22.06
N TYR A 80 0.36 -8.10 -22.41
CA TYR A 80 1.69 -8.32 -21.84
C TYR A 80 2.73 -8.54 -22.93
N ASP A 81 3.99 -8.21 -22.62
CA ASP A 81 5.11 -8.59 -23.47
C ASP A 81 5.57 -10.03 -23.21
N SER A 82 6.61 -10.44 -23.96
CA SER A 82 7.23 -11.75 -23.85
C SER A 82 7.96 -12.01 -22.53
N LEU A 83 8.23 -10.96 -21.72
CA LEU A 83 8.87 -11.05 -20.41
C LEU A 83 7.86 -11.06 -19.26
N GLY A 84 6.55 -11.01 -19.54
CA GLY A 84 5.53 -11.02 -18.50
C GLY A 84 5.05 -9.64 -18.06
N ARG A 85 5.59 -8.57 -18.64
CA ARG A 85 5.33 -7.19 -18.18
C ARG A 85 4.08 -6.65 -18.83
N GLN A 86 3.26 -5.95 -18.05
CA GLN A 86 2.03 -5.32 -18.55
C GLN A 86 2.39 -4.20 -19.52
N LEU A 87 1.99 -4.37 -20.78
CA LEU A 87 2.12 -3.36 -21.84
C LEU A 87 0.91 -2.44 -21.87
N GLU A 88 -0.27 -2.95 -21.55
CA GLU A 88 -1.51 -2.19 -21.65
C GLU A 88 -2.58 -2.72 -20.71
N GLU A 89 -3.36 -1.80 -20.16
CA GLU A 89 -4.59 -2.04 -19.45
C GLU A 89 -5.71 -1.21 -20.07
N VAL A 90 -6.73 -1.88 -20.60
CA VAL A 90 -7.89 -1.24 -21.23
C VAL A 90 -9.08 -1.29 -20.28
N GLN A 91 -9.41 -0.14 -19.69
CA GLN A 91 -10.50 0.04 -18.73
C GLN A 91 -11.72 0.63 -19.43
N ASN A 92 -12.80 -0.14 -19.59
CA ASN A 92 -14.02 0.28 -20.30
C ASN A 92 -13.74 0.92 -21.68
N GLY A 93 -12.77 0.37 -22.41
CA GLY A 93 -12.35 0.85 -23.73
C GLY A 93 -11.35 2.01 -23.72
N GLN A 94 -10.88 2.46 -22.56
CA GLN A 94 -9.82 3.47 -22.41
C GLN A 94 -8.49 2.78 -22.09
N ALA A 95 -7.48 2.97 -22.94
CA ALA A 95 -6.19 2.31 -22.79
C ALA A 95 -5.22 3.13 -21.92
N VAL A 96 -4.55 2.45 -21.00
CA VAL A 96 -3.39 2.95 -20.24
C VAL A 96 -2.22 2.04 -20.56
N SER A 97 -1.19 2.58 -21.21
CA SER A 97 -0.11 1.76 -21.81
C SER A 97 1.25 2.06 -21.18
N SER A 98 2.12 1.07 -21.14
CA SER A 98 3.45 1.12 -20.53
C SER A 98 4.54 0.87 -21.56
N ARG A 99 5.67 1.57 -21.39
CA ARG A 99 6.93 1.24 -22.07
C ARG A 99 7.99 0.81 -21.08
N TRP A 100 8.77 -0.18 -21.46
CA TRP A 100 9.76 -0.81 -20.59
C TRP A 100 11.14 -0.88 -21.26
N MET A 101 12.20 -0.74 -20.48
CA MET A 101 13.58 -1.11 -20.89
C MET A 101 13.92 -2.55 -20.48
N GLY A 102 15.01 -3.11 -21.02
CA GLY A 102 15.38 -4.52 -20.80
C GLY A 102 15.72 -4.89 -19.34
N ASP A 103 15.95 -3.91 -18.49
CA ASP A 103 16.24 -3.99 -17.05
C ASP A 103 14.99 -4.02 -16.15
N ASN A 104 13.79 -4.11 -16.74
CA ASN A 104 12.50 -4.05 -16.04
C ASN A 104 12.14 -2.67 -15.46
N ASN A 105 12.85 -1.61 -15.86
CA ASN A 105 12.45 -0.24 -15.55
C ASN A 105 11.33 0.21 -16.50
N ARG A 106 10.24 0.75 -15.94
CA ARG A 106 9.16 1.38 -16.72
C ARG A 106 9.60 2.78 -17.12
N ILE A 107 9.83 2.99 -18.42
CA ILE A 107 10.33 4.24 -18.99
C ILE A 107 9.26 5.12 -19.60
N GLY A 108 8.02 4.65 -19.66
CA GLY A 108 6.90 5.50 -20.04
C GLY A 108 5.53 4.97 -19.65
N LEU A 109 4.60 5.92 -19.51
CA LEU A 109 3.19 5.72 -19.21
C LEU A 109 2.37 6.58 -20.17
N VAL A 110 1.47 5.97 -20.93
CA VAL A 110 0.58 6.64 -21.89
C VAL A 110 -0.83 6.66 -21.29
N TYR A 111 -1.38 7.87 -21.17
CA TYR A 111 -2.72 8.13 -20.67
C TYR A 111 -3.76 7.89 -21.78
N PRO A 112 -5.05 7.72 -21.44
CA PRO A 112 -6.11 7.47 -22.42
C PRO A 112 -6.22 8.51 -23.54
N ASN A 113 -5.86 9.77 -23.28
CA ASN A 113 -5.87 10.83 -24.27
C ASN A 113 -4.62 10.86 -25.19
N GLY A 114 -3.66 9.95 -24.99
CA GLY A 114 -2.40 9.87 -25.73
C GLY A 114 -1.27 10.72 -25.14
N ARG A 115 -1.48 11.43 -24.03
CA ARG A 115 -0.39 12.06 -23.28
C ARG A 115 0.57 10.98 -22.79
N GLU A 116 1.87 11.20 -22.95
CA GLU A 116 2.89 10.22 -22.58
C GLU A 116 3.89 10.84 -21.60
N LEU A 117 4.07 10.20 -20.45
CA LEU A 117 5.13 10.50 -19.51
C LEU A 117 6.37 9.67 -19.83
N GLU A 118 7.54 10.28 -19.67
CA GLU A 118 8.85 9.66 -19.75
C GLU A 118 9.51 9.68 -18.36
N TYR A 119 10.09 8.53 -17.99
CA TYR A 119 10.83 8.36 -16.74
C TYR A 119 12.31 8.11 -17.04
N THR A 120 13.20 8.78 -16.31
CA THR A 120 14.62 8.40 -16.23
C THR A 120 14.94 7.85 -14.86
N PHE A 121 16.02 7.09 -14.77
CA PHE A 121 16.47 6.47 -13.54
C PHE A 121 17.94 6.80 -13.28
N ASP A 122 18.29 6.95 -12.01
CA ASP A 122 19.68 7.09 -11.60
C ASP A 122 20.40 5.73 -11.62
N LYS A 123 21.69 5.73 -11.23
CA LYS A 123 22.51 4.50 -11.21
C LYS A 123 22.05 3.43 -10.19
N ARG A 124 21.02 3.70 -9.39
CA ARG A 124 20.42 2.78 -8.41
C ARG A 124 18.96 2.43 -8.74
N ASP A 125 18.53 2.65 -9.99
CA ASP A 125 17.17 2.38 -10.46
C ASP A 125 16.08 3.17 -9.70
N ARG A 126 16.41 4.38 -9.25
CA ARG A 126 15.44 5.29 -8.63
C ARG A 126 15.04 6.34 -9.65
N ILE A 127 13.77 6.77 -9.62
CA ILE A 127 13.26 7.83 -10.51
C ILE A 127 14.15 9.07 -10.37
N ASP A 128 14.78 9.46 -11.47
CA ASP A 128 15.64 10.65 -11.55
C ASP A 128 14.85 11.83 -12.09
N THR A 129 14.12 11.63 -13.19
CA THR A 129 13.24 12.65 -13.77
C THR A 129 11.91 12.07 -14.23
N ILE A 130 10.87 12.91 -14.19
CA ILE A 130 9.56 12.66 -14.78
C ILE A 130 9.26 13.82 -15.72
N LYS A 131 8.85 13.53 -16.96
CA LYS A 131 8.65 14.56 -17.99
C LYS A 131 7.55 14.17 -18.97
N ASP A 132 6.80 15.16 -19.46
CA ASP A 132 5.97 14.95 -20.64
C ASP A 132 6.85 14.69 -21.88
N LYS A 133 6.48 13.71 -22.69
CA LYS A 133 7.23 13.36 -23.89
C LYS A 133 7.38 14.55 -24.83
N GLY A 134 8.62 14.85 -25.19
CA GLY A 134 8.96 16.00 -26.05
C GLY A 134 8.95 17.36 -25.34
N ALA A 135 8.61 17.44 -24.05
CA ALA A 135 8.72 18.67 -23.28
C ALA A 135 10.18 19.03 -22.99
N THR A 136 10.45 20.33 -22.82
CA THR A 136 11.78 20.86 -22.51
C THR A 136 12.07 20.93 -21.01
N LYS A 137 11.02 21.01 -20.18
CA LYS A 137 11.12 21.05 -18.71
C LYS A 137 10.53 19.79 -18.10
N ASN A 138 11.24 19.25 -17.12
CA ASN A 138 10.79 18.13 -16.32
C ASN A 138 9.62 18.53 -15.42
N ILE A 139 8.67 17.62 -15.24
CA ILE A 139 7.57 17.75 -14.27
C ILE A 139 8.17 17.72 -12.86
N ALA A 140 9.07 16.77 -12.63
CA ALA A 140 9.84 16.66 -11.41
C ALA A 140 11.27 16.15 -11.68
N ASP A 141 12.22 16.74 -10.97
CA ASP A 141 13.62 16.29 -10.86
C ASP A 141 13.88 15.82 -9.43
N TYR A 142 14.52 14.67 -9.26
CA TYR A 142 14.83 14.08 -7.97
C TYR A 142 16.33 14.08 -7.70
N ASN A 143 16.71 14.50 -6.50
CA ASN A 143 18.03 14.27 -5.95
C ASN A 143 17.90 13.49 -4.64
N TYR A 144 18.78 12.53 -4.41
CA TYR A 144 18.69 11.61 -3.28
C TYR A 144 19.93 11.63 -2.41
N ILE A 145 19.73 11.37 -1.12
CA ILE A 145 20.79 11.08 -0.16
C ILE A 145 20.70 9.63 0.31
N GLY A 146 21.82 8.91 0.21
CA GLY A 146 21.88 7.49 0.58
C GLY A 146 21.01 6.61 -0.34
N PRO A 147 20.44 5.50 0.17
CA PRO A 147 19.79 4.48 -0.67
C PRO A 147 18.41 4.86 -1.18
N GLY A 148 17.67 5.77 -0.54
CA GLY A 148 16.30 6.08 -0.97
C GLY A 148 15.64 7.33 -0.38
N ARG A 149 16.37 8.17 0.37
CA ARG A 149 15.80 9.41 0.90
C ARG A 149 15.95 10.52 -0.13
N VAL A 150 14.86 11.22 -0.40
CA VAL A 150 14.88 12.42 -1.26
C VAL A 150 15.65 13.52 -0.52
N LEU A 151 16.69 14.06 -1.13
CA LEU A 151 17.38 15.25 -0.64
C LEU A 151 16.74 16.52 -1.19
N GLU A 152 16.35 16.49 -2.47
CA GLU A 152 15.62 17.58 -3.13
C GLU A 152 14.67 17.04 -4.18
N ARG A 153 13.55 17.74 -4.40
CA ARG A 153 12.66 17.53 -5.54
C ARG A 153 12.29 18.88 -6.14
N THR A 154 12.63 19.10 -7.41
CA THR A 154 12.32 20.35 -8.12
C THR A 154 11.13 20.13 -9.03
N TYR A 155 10.12 20.98 -8.95
CA TYR A 155 8.91 20.92 -9.77
C TYR A 155 9.04 21.80 -11.01
N GLN A 156 8.24 21.53 -12.04
CA GLN A 156 8.27 22.27 -13.31
C GLN A 156 8.07 23.79 -13.19
N ASN A 157 7.32 24.24 -12.18
CA ASN A 157 7.11 25.66 -11.88
C ASN A 157 8.28 26.33 -11.16
N GLY A 158 9.33 25.57 -10.80
CA GLY A 158 10.51 26.05 -10.10
C GLY A 158 10.39 26.05 -8.57
N VAL A 159 9.25 25.63 -8.00
CA VAL A 159 9.18 25.32 -6.57
C VAL A 159 10.05 24.08 -6.30
N GLN A 160 10.70 24.05 -5.15
CA GLN A 160 11.59 22.96 -4.76
C GLN A 160 11.35 22.52 -3.33
N LEU A 161 11.09 21.22 -3.15
CA LEU A 161 11.24 20.54 -1.85
C LEU A 161 12.73 20.36 -1.57
N THR A 162 13.21 20.80 -0.42
CA THR A 162 14.61 20.65 -0.02
C THR A 162 14.76 20.31 1.46
N TYR A 163 15.74 19.44 1.74
CA TYR A 163 16.21 19.06 3.06
C TYR A 163 17.58 19.70 3.38
N LEU A 164 18.11 20.52 2.47
CA LEU A 164 19.36 21.25 2.68
C LEU A 164 19.14 22.53 3.49
N ASP A 165 20.23 23.11 4.01
CA ASP A 165 20.25 24.43 4.66
C ASP A 165 20.08 25.58 3.65
N GLY A 166 19.98 26.82 4.14
CA GLY A 166 19.80 27.99 3.26
C GLY A 166 20.97 28.25 2.30
N ALA A 167 22.18 27.84 2.67
CA ALA A 167 23.37 27.90 1.82
C ALA A 167 23.49 26.71 0.85
N ARG A 168 22.60 25.73 0.98
CA ARG A 168 22.56 24.49 0.18
C ARG A 168 23.86 23.68 0.26
N GLN A 169 24.52 23.68 1.42
CA GLN A 169 25.79 22.99 1.66
C GLN A 169 25.65 21.79 2.60
N LYS A 170 24.58 21.73 3.40
CA LYS A 170 24.41 20.71 4.44
C LYS A 170 22.99 20.17 4.46
N ASP A 171 22.86 18.86 4.64
CA ASP A 171 21.61 18.24 5.07
C ASP A 171 21.28 18.70 6.50
N VAL A 172 20.14 19.36 6.64
CA VAL A 172 19.54 19.74 7.94
C VAL A 172 18.16 19.13 8.12
N GLY A 173 17.72 18.35 7.12
CA GLY A 173 16.38 17.81 7.05
C GLY A 173 16.26 16.41 7.60
N TYR A 174 17.36 15.67 7.71
CA TYR A 174 17.42 14.38 8.37
C TYR A 174 18.28 14.38 9.63
N ASP A 175 17.81 13.71 10.68
CA ASP A 175 18.61 13.47 11.88
C ASP A 175 19.55 12.25 11.73
N GLY A 176 20.34 11.95 12.76
CA GLY A 176 21.25 10.80 12.78
C GLY A 176 20.55 9.43 12.68
N LEU A 177 19.25 9.36 12.97
CA LEU A 177 18.40 8.18 12.78
C LEU A 177 17.70 8.18 11.40
N LYS A 178 18.04 9.14 10.54
CA LYS A 178 17.51 9.31 9.17
C LYS A 178 16.02 9.67 9.14
N ARG A 179 15.49 10.22 10.23
CA ARG A 179 14.10 10.72 10.32
C ARG A 179 14.05 12.15 9.80
N VAL A 180 12.93 12.52 9.17
CA VAL A 180 12.74 13.90 8.72
C VAL A 180 12.57 14.81 9.93
N VAL A 181 13.45 15.78 10.13
CA VAL A 181 13.35 16.82 11.18
C VAL A 181 13.10 18.21 10.62
N LEU A 182 13.39 18.44 9.34
CA LEU A 182 13.09 19.70 8.66
C LEU A 182 12.90 19.43 7.16
N HIS A 183 11.90 20.05 6.55
CA HIS A 183 11.84 20.16 5.10
C HIS A 183 11.07 21.41 4.69
N ARG A 184 11.39 21.92 3.50
CA ARG A 184 10.87 23.20 3.00
C ARG A 184 10.56 23.09 1.52
N HIS A 185 9.45 23.70 1.13
CA HIS A 185 9.09 24.01 -0.25
C HIS A 185 9.42 25.48 -0.48
N LEU A 186 10.43 25.75 -1.31
CA LEU A 186 10.95 27.08 -1.62
C LEU A 186 10.67 27.43 -3.07
N ARG A 187 10.38 28.69 -3.36
CA ARG A 187 10.41 29.20 -4.75
C ARG A 187 11.86 29.35 -5.21
N GLN A 188 12.04 29.61 -6.50
CA GLN A 188 13.35 29.83 -7.11
C GLN A 188 14.12 31.01 -6.49
N ASP A 189 13.42 32.00 -5.93
CA ASP A 189 14.02 33.13 -5.20
C ASP A 189 14.33 32.82 -3.72
N ASN A 190 14.23 31.54 -3.32
CA ASN A 190 14.34 31.03 -1.95
C ASN A 190 13.26 31.51 -0.97
N SER A 191 12.19 32.16 -1.43
CA SER A 191 11.05 32.48 -0.57
C SER A 191 10.29 31.21 -0.17
N LEU A 192 9.86 31.16 1.09
CA LEU A 192 9.15 30.01 1.65
C LEU A 192 7.73 29.91 1.08
N VAL A 193 7.34 28.70 0.65
CA VAL A 193 5.96 28.35 0.28
C VAL A 193 5.29 27.54 1.39
N ALA A 194 5.95 26.45 1.80
CA ALA A 194 5.55 25.61 2.92
C ALA A 194 6.81 25.08 3.60
N GLY A 195 6.75 24.82 4.90
CA GLY A 195 7.93 24.36 5.64
C GLY A 195 7.54 23.85 7.01
N PHE A 196 8.23 22.80 7.43
CA PHE A 196 7.90 22.01 8.60
C PHE A 196 9.16 21.61 9.35
N ALA A 197 9.16 21.81 10.66
CA ALA A 197 10.17 21.26 11.56
C ALA A 197 9.51 20.30 12.55
N TYR A 198 10.20 19.21 12.86
CA TYR A 198 9.71 18.13 13.70
C TYR A 198 10.72 17.83 14.81
N ASP A 199 10.19 17.32 15.91
CA ASP A 199 10.98 16.61 16.91
C ASP A 199 10.24 15.35 17.35
N TYR A 200 10.97 14.39 17.88
CA TYR A 200 10.49 13.06 18.14
C TYR A 200 10.89 12.57 19.53
N ASP A 201 10.07 11.71 20.11
CA ASP A 201 10.49 10.91 21.24
C ASP A 201 11.49 9.81 20.82
N ARG A 202 11.93 9.02 21.80
CA ARG A 202 12.87 7.90 21.59
C ARG A 202 12.22 6.71 20.85
N ALA A 203 10.90 6.69 20.73
CA ALA A 203 10.13 5.66 20.05
C ALA A 203 9.68 6.10 18.63
N ASN A 204 10.23 7.21 18.12
CA ASN A 204 9.93 7.81 16.81
C ASN A 204 8.52 8.40 16.68
N ASN A 205 7.85 8.74 17.78
CA ASN A 205 6.61 9.49 17.74
C ASN A 205 6.90 10.99 17.75
N LYS A 206 6.29 11.73 16.82
CA LYS A 206 6.40 13.18 16.69
C LYS A 206 5.92 13.86 17.98
N LEU A 207 6.78 14.60 18.69
CA LEU A 207 6.43 15.39 19.88
C LEU A 207 5.75 16.70 19.48
N PHE A 208 6.27 17.34 18.44
CA PHE A 208 5.70 18.55 17.90
C PHE A 208 5.99 18.71 16.40
N GLU A 209 5.23 19.60 15.79
CA GLU A 209 5.42 20.13 14.45
C GLU A 209 5.40 21.66 14.51
N ILE A 210 6.30 22.30 13.76
CA ILE A 210 6.29 23.76 13.54
C ILE A 210 6.03 24.03 12.07
N LYS A 211 4.92 24.69 11.77
CA LYS A 211 4.55 25.14 10.41
C LYS A 211 5.20 26.50 10.15
N GLN A 212 6.37 26.48 9.53
CA GLN A 212 7.18 27.69 9.29
C GLN A 212 6.45 28.74 8.45
N HIS A 213 5.61 28.28 7.53
CA HIS A 213 4.80 29.11 6.64
C HIS A 213 3.56 29.73 7.29
N GLU A 214 3.29 29.40 8.56
CA GLU A 214 2.18 29.92 9.35
C GLU A 214 2.71 30.65 10.59
N ASN A 215 3.70 31.54 10.40
CA ASN A 215 4.36 32.27 11.51
C ASN A 215 4.93 31.33 12.58
N ASN A 216 5.51 30.20 12.17
CA ASN A 216 6.00 29.14 13.06
C ASN A 216 4.93 28.60 14.02
N ARG A 217 3.67 28.50 13.57
CA ARG A 217 2.58 27.92 14.37
C ARG A 217 2.95 26.50 14.81
N ARG A 218 2.88 26.26 16.11
CA ARG A 218 3.24 24.99 16.73
C ARG A 218 2.04 24.08 16.94
N GLU A 219 2.22 22.80 16.66
CA GLU A 219 1.30 21.71 16.98
C GLU A 219 2.04 20.72 17.89
N ASN A 220 1.44 20.35 19.02
CA ASN A 220 2.01 19.40 19.98
C ASN A 220 1.17 18.13 20.05
N TYR A 221 1.83 16.99 20.21
CA TYR A 221 1.19 15.69 20.27
C TYR A 221 1.57 15.00 21.59
N SER A 222 0.61 14.27 22.16
CA SER A 222 0.87 13.45 23.35
C SER A 222 0.23 12.08 23.18
N TYR A 223 0.94 11.06 23.63
CA TYR A 223 0.59 9.66 23.41
C TYR A 223 0.38 8.95 24.74
N ASP A 224 -0.38 7.85 24.70
CA ASP A 224 -0.42 6.90 25.81
C ASP A 224 0.80 5.97 25.82
N SER A 225 0.84 5.04 26.79
CA SER A 225 1.98 4.13 27.00
C SER A 225 2.24 3.13 25.88
N ILE A 226 1.29 2.97 24.95
CA ILE A 226 1.44 2.13 23.75
C ILE A 226 1.47 2.95 22.45
N TYR A 227 1.80 4.24 22.59
CA TYR A 227 2.06 5.18 21.49
C TYR A 227 0.85 5.47 20.60
N ARG A 228 -0.36 5.47 21.20
CA ARG A 228 -1.57 5.94 20.54
C ARG A 228 -1.80 7.41 20.89
N LEU A 229 -2.23 8.21 19.92
CA LEU A 229 -2.44 9.64 20.08
C LEU A 229 -3.63 9.91 21.02
N GLY A 230 -3.36 10.58 22.14
CA GLY A 230 -4.38 10.95 23.13
C GLY A 230 -4.64 12.45 23.22
N ARG A 231 -3.73 13.30 22.72
CA ARG A 231 -3.90 14.75 22.71
C ARG A 231 -3.20 15.41 21.52
N PHE A 232 -3.87 16.40 20.94
CA PHE A 232 -3.37 17.29 19.90
C PHE A 232 -3.61 18.74 20.33
N ALA A 233 -2.56 19.57 20.36
CA ALA A 233 -2.67 20.97 20.76
C ALA A 233 -2.06 21.88 19.71
N ARG A 234 -2.92 22.64 19.01
CA ARG A 234 -2.51 23.64 18.03
C ARG A 234 -2.48 25.02 18.69
N GLN A 235 -1.37 25.73 18.54
CA GLN A 235 -1.21 27.06 19.11
C GLN A 235 -2.34 28.00 18.68
N GLY A 236 -3.04 28.58 19.66
CA GLY A 236 -4.16 29.51 19.44
C GLY A 236 -5.54 28.84 19.36
N GLU A 237 -5.62 27.52 19.42
CA GLU A 237 -6.86 26.74 19.37
C GLU A 237 -7.04 25.91 20.65
N PRO A 238 -8.28 25.48 20.99
CA PRO A 238 -8.52 24.48 22.02
C PRO A 238 -7.82 23.15 21.70
N ASP A 239 -7.43 22.42 22.75
CA ASP A 239 -6.83 21.09 22.60
C ASP A 239 -7.85 20.07 22.07
N ASP A 240 -7.44 19.23 21.10
CA ASP A 240 -8.16 17.99 20.78
C ASP A 240 -7.69 16.81 21.68
N THR A 241 -8.61 16.02 22.24
CA THR A 241 -8.30 14.98 23.24
C THR A 241 -9.15 13.73 23.02
N TRP A 242 -8.49 12.57 23.13
CA TRP A 242 -9.08 11.24 22.95
C TRP A 242 -8.68 10.34 24.11
N GLN A 243 -9.67 9.70 24.73
CA GLN A 243 -9.45 8.61 25.66
C GLN A 243 -9.78 7.30 24.95
N LEU A 244 -8.77 6.47 24.80
CA LEU A 244 -8.83 5.22 24.06
C LEU A 244 -9.05 4.04 25.01
N ASP A 245 -9.96 3.14 24.67
CA ASP A 245 -10.12 1.87 25.41
C ASP A 245 -8.96 0.89 25.10
N GLY A 246 -9.03 -0.33 25.62
CA GLY A 246 -7.96 -1.33 25.47
C GLY A 246 -7.67 -1.73 24.01
N VAL A 247 -8.67 -1.66 23.12
CA VAL A 247 -8.55 -2.05 21.70
C VAL A 247 -8.52 -0.85 20.75
N GLY A 248 -8.47 0.37 21.31
CA GLY A 248 -8.25 1.60 20.56
C GLY A 248 -9.52 2.30 20.11
N ASN A 249 -10.70 1.96 20.64
CA ASN A 249 -11.86 2.78 20.38
C ASN A 249 -11.78 4.11 21.13
N TRP A 250 -12.23 5.20 20.50
CA TRP A 250 -12.41 6.46 21.22
C TRP A 250 -13.57 6.30 22.20
N ALA A 251 -13.29 5.84 23.41
CA ALA A 251 -14.27 5.73 24.48
C ALA A 251 -14.78 7.11 24.89
N ASN A 252 -13.93 8.12 24.78
CA ASN A 252 -14.30 9.53 24.97
C ASN A 252 -13.53 10.42 23.99
N ARG A 253 -14.21 11.43 23.43
CA ARG A 253 -13.60 12.54 22.68
C ARG A 253 -14.11 13.85 23.26
N GLN A 254 -13.22 14.78 23.61
CA GLN A 254 -13.61 16.09 24.15
C GLN A 254 -14.55 16.05 25.37
N GLY A 255 -14.39 15.06 26.24
CA GLY A 255 -15.27 14.86 27.39
C GLY A 255 -16.59 14.16 27.05
N VAL A 256 -16.90 13.91 25.77
CA VAL A 256 -18.11 13.22 25.33
C VAL A 256 -17.84 11.72 25.18
N ALA A 257 -18.61 10.90 25.89
CA ALA A 257 -18.48 9.45 25.84
C ALA A 257 -19.10 8.86 24.56
N ASN A 258 -18.47 7.81 24.04
CA ASN A 258 -19.01 6.97 22.97
C ASN A 258 -19.24 5.56 23.52
N THR A 259 -20.17 4.82 22.93
CA THR A 259 -20.46 3.43 23.32
C THR A 259 -20.18 2.50 22.16
N VAL A 260 -19.62 1.32 22.47
CA VAL A 260 -19.33 0.26 21.50
C VAL A 260 -19.99 -1.05 21.92
N ASN A 261 -20.26 -1.94 20.97
CA ASN A 261 -20.68 -3.31 21.24
C ASN A 261 -19.45 -4.24 21.42
N SER A 262 -19.71 -5.55 21.61
CA SER A 262 -18.65 -6.56 21.77
C SER A 262 -17.80 -6.81 20.52
N LEU A 263 -18.21 -6.29 19.35
CA LEU A 263 -17.48 -6.37 18.09
C LEU A 263 -16.68 -5.08 17.80
N ASN A 264 -16.65 -4.13 18.75
CA ASN A 264 -15.99 -2.82 18.64
C ASN A 264 -16.63 -1.87 17.62
N GLU A 265 -17.87 -2.14 17.22
CA GLU A 265 -18.70 -1.23 16.44
C GLU A 265 -19.27 -0.17 17.36
N TYR A 266 -19.32 1.09 16.92
CA TYR A 266 -19.98 2.13 17.69
C TYR A 266 -21.48 1.85 17.70
N THR A 267 -22.09 1.90 18.89
CA THR A 267 -23.56 1.91 19.04
C THR A 267 -24.08 3.34 19.25
N SER A 268 -23.21 4.24 19.72
CA SER A 268 -23.44 5.67 19.80
C SER A 268 -22.12 6.43 19.71
N PHE A 269 -22.08 7.45 18.86
CA PHE A 269 -20.94 8.35 18.73
C PHE A 269 -21.38 9.79 18.99
N SER A 270 -20.81 10.40 20.02
CA SER A 270 -21.17 11.75 20.49
C SER A 270 -22.67 11.95 20.73
N GLY A 271 -23.35 10.90 21.21
CA GLY A 271 -24.79 10.88 21.45
C GLY A 271 -25.65 10.53 20.23
N THR A 272 -25.06 10.40 19.03
CA THR A 272 -25.76 9.97 17.82
C THR A 272 -25.68 8.45 17.67
N PRO A 273 -26.83 7.73 17.63
CA PRO A 273 -26.84 6.29 17.40
C PRO A 273 -26.17 5.91 16.08
N GLN A 274 -25.37 4.84 16.12
CA GLN A 274 -24.70 4.26 14.96
C GLN A 274 -25.22 2.82 14.78
N VAL A 275 -25.31 2.35 13.53
CA VAL A 275 -25.74 0.98 13.22
C VAL A 275 -24.85 0.39 12.14
N ASP A 276 -24.38 -0.83 12.37
CA ASP A 276 -23.55 -1.61 11.46
C ASP A 276 -24.31 -2.86 10.99
N ASP A 277 -23.93 -3.41 9.83
CA ASP A 277 -24.42 -4.71 9.36
C ASP A 277 -23.62 -5.89 9.97
N ASP A 278 -24.04 -7.13 9.71
CA ASP A 278 -23.39 -8.34 10.25
C ASP A 278 -21.93 -8.50 9.74
N ASN A 279 -21.61 -7.92 8.58
CA ASN A 279 -20.27 -7.88 8.01
C ASN A 279 -19.39 -6.80 8.67
N GLY A 280 -19.96 -5.96 9.53
CA GLY A 280 -19.26 -4.88 10.22
C GLY A 280 -19.02 -3.67 9.32
N ASN A 281 -19.99 -3.36 8.45
CA ASN A 281 -20.00 -2.12 7.70
C ASN A 281 -21.01 -1.16 8.35
N LEU A 282 -20.62 0.09 8.57
CA LEU A 282 -21.52 1.14 9.06
C LEU A 282 -22.65 1.37 8.05
N ILE A 283 -23.89 1.12 8.43
CA ILE A 283 -25.09 1.29 7.59
C ILE A 283 -25.94 2.51 7.98
N ASN A 284 -25.71 3.11 9.15
CA ASN A 284 -26.41 4.32 9.60
C ASN A 284 -25.56 5.11 10.59
N ASP A 285 -25.22 6.35 10.25
CA ASP A 285 -24.45 7.23 11.13
C ASP A 285 -25.31 8.30 11.83
N GLY A 286 -26.62 8.21 11.69
CA GLY A 286 -27.60 9.20 12.16
C GLY A 286 -27.96 10.26 11.12
N THR A 287 -27.10 10.52 10.14
CA THR A 287 -27.30 11.50 9.04
C THR A 287 -27.60 10.81 7.71
N ASN A 288 -26.82 9.79 7.39
CA ASN A 288 -26.86 9.02 6.16
C ASN A 288 -27.06 7.54 6.46
N ARG A 289 -27.59 6.82 5.47
CA ARG A 289 -27.65 5.37 5.40
C ARG A 289 -26.76 4.90 4.26
N TYR A 290 -26.05 3.80 4.49
CA TYR A 290 -25.06 3.25 3.56
C TYR A 290 -25.49 1.86 3.12
N GLN A 291 -25.26 1.54 1.84
CA GLN A 291 -25.51 0.21 1.28
C GLN A 291 -24.24 -0.31 0.60
N TYR A 292 -23.96 -1.59 0.79
CA TYR A 292 -22.76 -2.26 0.34
C TYR A 292 -23.08 -3.44 -0.58
N ASP A 293 -22.10 -3.86 -1.38
CA ASP A 293 -22.17 -5.12 -2.11
C ASP A 293 -21.55 -6.28 -1.33
N PHE A 294 -21.55 -7.47 -1.95
CA PHE A 294 -21.05 -8.71 -1.34
C PHE A 294 -19.56 -8.61 -0.92
N ALA A 295 -18.80 -7.71 -1.54
CA ALA A 295 -17.39 -7.49 -1.29
C ALA A 295 -17.16 -6.39 -0.25
N ASN A 296 -18.20 -5.98 0.50
CA ASN A 296 -18.19 -4.86 1.43
C ASN A 296 -17.83 -3.52 0.76
N ARG A 297 -18.04 -3.34 -0.56
CA ARG A 297 -17.75 -2.05 -1.23
C ARG A 297 -18.94 -1.13 -1.07
N LEU A 298 -18.71 0.13 -0.68
CA LEU A 298 -19.79 1.11 -0.51
C LEU A 298 -20.41 1.42 -1.87
N ARG A 299 -21.70 1.14 -2.07
CA ARG A 299 -22.39 1.30 -3.36
C ARG A 299 -23.32 2.49 -3.39
N LYS A 300 -24.02 2.77 -2.28
CA LYS A 300 -25.04 3.81 -2.24
C LYS A 300 -25.05 4.53 -0.91
N VAL A 301 -25.23 5.85 -0.97
CA VAL A 301 -25.42 6.72 0.20
C VAL A 301 -26.79 7.38 0.09
N ILE A 302 -27.59 7.25 1.14
CA ILE A 302 -28.96 7.76 1.22
C ILE A 302 -29.06 8.69 2.41
N ARG A 303 -29.42 9.96 2.17
CA ARG A 303 -29.65 10.92 3.26
C ARG A 303 -30.90 10.54 4.05
N LYS A 304 -30.80 10.53 5.37
CA LYS A 304 -31.89 10.06 6.25
C LYS A 304 -33.05 11.03 6.36
N SER A 305 -32.80 12.34 6.24
CA SER A 305 -33.82 13.37 6.45
C SER A 305 -34.93 13.37 5.40
N ASP A 306 -34.62 12.99 4.17
CA ASP A 306 -35.52 13.06 3.00
C ASP A 306 -35.54 11.77 2.16
N ASN A 307 -34.74 10.76 2.54
CA ASN A 307 -34.52 9.52 1.78
C ASN A 307 -33.96 9.74 0.36
N ALA A 308 -33.32 10.88 0.10
CA ALA A 308 -32.67 11.13 -1.16
C ALA A 308 -31.41 10.25 -1.30
N VAL A 309 -31.26 9.59 -2.45
CA VAL A 309 -29.94 9.04 -2.85
C VAL A 309 -29.03 10.23 -3.11
N ILE A 310 -27.86 10.25 -2.49
CA ILE A 310 -26.90 11.35 -2.61
C ILE A 310 -25.58 10.94 -3.26
N ALA A 311 -25.25 9.65 -3.21
CA ALA A 311 -24.09 9.11 -3.90
C ALA A 311 -24.33 7.68 -4.39
N VAL A 312 -23.78 7.35 -5.55
CA VAL A 312 -23.65 5.99 -6.09
C VAL A 312 -22.19 5.78 -6.50
N TYR A 313 -21.63 4.63 -6.15
CA TYR A 313 -20.27 4.24 -6.51
C TYR A 313 -20.28 2.89 -7.23
N ARG A 314 -19.45 2.78 -8.26
CA ARG A 314 -19.27 1.57 -9.09
C ARG A 314 -17.81 1.16 -9.07
N TYR A 315 -17.57 -0.13 -9.28
CA TYR A 315 -16.25 -0.73 -9.12
C TYR A 315 -15.92 -1.63 -10.29
N ASP A 316 -14.64 -1.81 -10.56
CA ASP A 316 -14.18 -2.94 -11.36
C ASP A 316 -14.01 -4.21 -10.52
N ALA A 317 -13.71 -5.32 -11.19
CA ALA A 317 -13.50 -6.61 -10.55
C ALA A 317 -12.19 -6.68 -9.71
N HIS A 318 -11.40 -5.60 -9.69
CA HIS A 318 -10.20 -5.46 -8.85
C HIS A 318 -10.45 -4.60 -7.61
N ASP A 319 -11.72 -4.28 -7.30
CA ASP A 319 -12.14 -3.43 -6.19
C ASP A 319 -11.72 -1.96 -6.32
N ARG A 320 -11.33 -1.52 -7.52
CA ARG A 320 -11.08 -0.08 -7.79
C ARG A 320 -12.38 0.60 -8.13
N ARG A 321 -12.65 1.74 -7.50
CA ARG A 321 -13.85 2.53 -7.80
C ARG A 321 -13.70 3.19 -9.17
N ASN A 322 -14.44 2.74 -10.18
CA ASN A 322 -14.32 3.26 -11.55
C ASN A 322 -15.34 4.37 -11.88
N GLU A 323 -16.38 4.57 -11.06
CA GLU A 323 -17.32 5.69 -11.23
C GLU A 323 -17.88 6.17 -9.88
N ARG A 324 -18.12 7.48 -9.81
CA ARG A 324 -18.83 8.15 -8.72
C ARG A 324 -19.90 9.07 -9.29
N ILE A 325 -21.11 8.96 -8.76
CA ILE A 325 -22.24 9.81 -9.12
C ILE A 325 -22.78 10.43 -7.83
N VAL A 326 -22.60 11.73 -7.68
CA VAL A 326 -23.11 12.52 -6.56
C VAL A 326 -24.26 13.38 -7.05
N ILE A 327 -25.41 13.27 -6.39
CA ILE A 327 -26.65 13.96 -6.73
C ILE A 327 -27.32 14.51 -5.47
N ASN A 328 -28.27 15.44 -5.62
CA ASN A 328 -29.05 15.98 -4.50
C ASN A 328 -28.21 16.62 -3.36
N THR A 329 -26.97 17.04 -3.61
CA THR A 329 -26.05 17.68 -2.64
C THR A 329 -25.64 19.10 -3.06
N ALA A 330 -26.37 19.68 -4.02
CA ALA A 330 -26.15 21.02 -4.56
C ALA A 330 -24.72 21.19 -5.09
N SER A 331 -23.87 21.95 -4.39
CA SER A 331 -22.50 22.28 -4.83
C SER A 331 -21.57 21.08 -4.94
N PHE A 332 -21.93 19.93 -4.36
CA PHE A 332 -21.15 18.69 -4.46
C PHE A 332 -21.63 17.76 -5.58
N ASN A 333 -22.70 18.11 -6.32
CA ASN A 333 -23.16 17.30 -7.43
C ASN A 333 -22.03 17.14 -8.47
N ASP A 334 -21.73 15.89 -8.81
CA ASP A 334 -20.60 15.56 -9.68
C ASP A 334 -20.81 14.15 -10.26
N GLN A 335 -20.39 13.93 -11.50
CA GLN A 335 -20.35 12.59 -12.10
C GLN A 335 -18.99 12.40 -12.76
N VAL A 336 -18.23 11.43 -12.24
CA VAL A 336 -16.84 11.22 -12.60
C VAL A 336 -16.58 9.75 -12.84
N ARG A 337 -15.88 9.46 -13.93
CA ARG A 337 -15.23 8.17 -14.17
C ARG A 337 -13.75 8.25 -13.87
N TYR A 338 -13.21 7.19 -13.30
CA TYR A 338 -11.83 7.10 -12.86
C TYR A 338 -11.08 6.09 -13.71
N LEU A 339 -9.86 6.46 -14.13
CA LEU A 339 -8.95 5.59 -14.86
C LEU A 339 -7.67 5.44 -14.05
N TYR A 340 -7.16 4.22 -14.03
CA TYR A 340 -6.09 3.81 -13.14
C TYR A 340 -4.81 3.42 -13.87
N ASP A 341 -3.68 3.66 -13.23
CA ASP A 341 -2.42 2.97 -13.46
C ASP A 341 -2.16 2.12 -12.20
N ASP A 342 -2.41 0.82 -12.30
CA ASP A 342 -2.47 -0.07 -11.13
C ASP A 342 -3.47 0.46 -10.07
N TRP A 343 -2.99 0.95 -8.92
CA TRP A 343 -3.79 1.54 -7.84
C TRP A 343 -3.69 3.07 -7.75
N ARG A 344 -3.11 3.73 -8.75
CA ARG A 344 -3.05 5.19 -8.88
C ARG A 344 -4.17 5.65 -9.80
N GLU A 345 -5.04 6.53 -9.32
CA GLU A 345 -6.07 7.17 -10.15
C GLU A 345 -5.40 8.27 -10.97
N ILE A 346 -5.10 7.98 -12.24
CA ILE A 346 -4.33 8.89 -13.09
C ILE A 346 -5.22 9.89 -13.83
N GLU A 347 -6.50 9.59 -14.00
CA GLU A 347 -7.42 10.44 -14.75
C GLU A 347 -8.86 10.38 -14.22
N GLU A 348 -9.49 11.55 -14.12
CA GLU A 348 -10.90 11.76 -13.88
C GLU A 348 -11.58 12.32 -15.13
N GLN A 349 -12.60 11.64 -15.63
CA GLN A 349 -13.39 12.10 -16.77
C GLN A 349 -14.79 12.54 -16.34
N ARG A 350 -15.14 13.78 -16.68
CA ARG A 350 -16.48 14.35 -16.60
C ARG A 350 -17.01 14.62 -18.01
N ALA A 351 -18.30 14.92 -18.14
CA ALA A 351 -18.93 15.15 -19.44
C ALA A 351 -18.26 16.28 -20.27
N THR A 352 -17.66 17.28 -19.61
CA THR A 352 -17.09 18.47 -20.28
C THR A 352 -15.66 18.80 -19.86
N ALA A 353 -15.03 17.96 -19.03
CA ALA A 353 -13.71 18.25 -18.48
C ALA A 353 -12.98 16.96 -18.09
N THR A 354 -11.67 17.00 -18.14
CA THR A 354 -10.78 15.92 -17.69
C THR A 354 -9.78 16.48 -16.69
N GLN A 355 -9.49 15.72 -15.63
CA GLN A 355 -8.39 16.02 -14.72
C GLN A 355 -7.41 14.86 -14.75
N GLN A 356 -6.12 15.14 -14.83
CA GLN A 356 -5.07 14.15 -14.84
C GLN A 356 -4.11 14.40 -13.67
N TYR A 357 -3.58 13.31 -13.12
CA TYR A 357 -2.66 13.34 -12.00
C TYR A 357 -1.35 12.68 -12.38
N VAL A 358 -0.24 13.33 -12.06
CA VAL A 358 1.11 12.74 -12.17
C VAL A 358 1.61 12.39 -10.79
N TYR A 359 2.11 11.15 -10.65
CA TYR A 359 2.62 10.62 -9.39
C TYR A 359 4.14 10.44 -9.44
N GLY A 360 4.77 10.55 -8.28
CA GLY A 360 6.19 10.28 -8.07
C GLY A 360 6.50 8.79 -7.87
N GLY A 361 7.55 8.54 -7.08
CA GLY A 361 8.02 7.17 -6.78
C GLY A 361 7.08 6.42 -5.85
N TRP A 362 6.38 7.12 -4.96
CA TRP A 362 5.43 6.53 -4.01
C TRP A 362 3.97 6.58 -4.50
N ILE A 363 3.13 5.64 -4.06
CA ILE A 363 1.73 5.48 -4.54
C ILE A 363 0.82 6.68 -4.22
N ASP A 364 1.08 7.40 -3.12
CA ASP A 364 0.34 8.61 -2.71
C ASP A 364 1.18 9.89 -2.83
N GLU A 365 2.29 9.86 -3.58
CA GLU A 365 3.11 11.05 -3.90
C GLU A 365 2.56 11.75 -5.14
N LEU A 366 1.57 12.63 -4.96
CA LEU A 366 1.05 13.46 -6.03
C LEU A 366 2.03 14.58 -6.38
N LEU A 367 2.24 14.80 -7.68
CA LEU A 367 3.10 15.87 -8.20
C LEU A 367 2.29 16.97 -8.86
N THR A 368 1.37 16.61 -9.76
CA THR A 368 0.53 17.58 -10.48
C THR A 368 -0.95 17.22 -10.49
N LEU A 369 -1.78 18.26 -10.57
CA LEU A 369 -3.17 18.24 -11.03
C LEU A 369 -3.20 19.03 -12.34
N ASP A 370 -3.42 18.34 -13.44
CA ASP A 370 -3.55 18.90 -14.79
C ASP A 370 -5.03 18.91 -15.19
N LYS A 371 -5.57 20.06 -15.58
CA LYS A 371 -6.99 20.23 -15.93
C LYS A 371 -7.14 20.55 -17.41
N ASP A 372 -7.95 19.76 -18.08
CA ASP A 372 -8.61 20.11 -19.34
C ASP A 372 -10.05 20.52 -19.00
N THR A 373 -10.35 21.81 -19.13
CA THR A 373 -11.61 22.41 -18.66
C THR A 373 -12.73 22.38 -19.70
N ASN A 374 -12.42 21.98 -20.94
CA ASN A 374 -13.37 22.00 -22.05
C ASN A 374 -13.33 20.72 -22.92
N HIS A 375 -12.58 19.71 -22.50
CA HIS A 375 -12.44 18.39 -23.13
C HIS A 375 -11.84 18.44 -24.56
N HIS A 376 -10.92 19.38 -24.81
CA HIS A 376 -10.18 19.48 -26.08
C HIS A 376 -8.93 18.59 -26.15
N ARG A 377 -8.70 17.76 -25.14
CA ARG A 377 -7.56 16.83 -25.00
C ARG A 377 -6.22 17.56 -24.87
N ALA A 378 -6.24 18.76 -24.32
CA ALA A 378 -5.04 19.49 -23.95
C ALA A 378 -5.21 20.16 -22.58
N ILE A 379 -4.07 20.34 -21.91
CA ILE A 379 -4.03 20.87 -20.54
C ILE A 379 -4.22 22.38 -20.61
N ASP A 380 -5.25 22.89 -19.93
CA ASP A 380 -5.51 24.32 -19.77
C ASP A 380 -4.80 24.89 -18.54
N GLN A 381 -4.70 24.09 -17.47
CA GLN A 381 -4.17 24.51 -16.17
C GLN A 381 -3.38 23.37 -15.52
N THR A 382 -2.23 23.70 -14.94
CA THR A 382 -1.42 22.78 -14.13
C THR A 382 -1.22 23.37 -12.75
N PHE A 383 -1.46 22.54 -11.72
CA PHE A 383 -1.19 22.86 -10.33
C PHE A 383 -0.22 21.82 -9.74
N PHE A 384 0.63 22.24 -8.82
CA PHE A 384 1.68 21.42 -8.22
C PHE A 384 1.39 21.15 -6.75
N TYR A 385 1.37 19.87 -6.37
CA TYR A 385 1.10 19.43 -5.01
C TYR A 385 2.33 19.59 -4.11
N LEU A 386 2.16 20.31 -3.01
CA LEU A 386 3.16 20.43 -1.94
C LEU A 386 2.67 19.63 -0.74
N GLN A 387 3.39 18.55 -0.43
CA GLN A 387 3.07 17.62 0.65
C GLN A 387 4.02 17.77 1.82
N ASP A 388 3.57 17.41 3.02
CA ASP A 388 4.43 17.25 4.19
C ASP A 388 5.21 15.91 4.15
N ALA A 389 5.95 15.60 5.22
CA ALA A 389 6.74 14.36 5.31
C ALA A 389 5.90 13.06 5.37
N LYS A 390 4.58 13.15 5.50
CA LYS A 390 3.61 12.04 5.53
C LYS A 390 2.61 12.10 4.38
N THR A 391 3.00 12.77 3.29
CA THR A 391 2.21 12.95 2.07
C THR A 391 0.91 13.75 2.26
N TYR A 392 0.78 14.52 3.35
CA TYR A 392 -0.40 15.35 3.59
C TYR A 392 -0.33 16.57 2.68
N VAL A 393 -1.34 16.73 1.83
CA VAL A 393 -1.41 17.87 0.90
C VAL A 393 -1.57 19.16 1.71
N THR A 394 -0.54 20.00 1.69
CA THR A 394 -0.53 21.25 2.47
C THR A 394 -0.94 22.44 1.61
N ALA A 395 -0.47 22.46 0.37
CA ALA A 395 -0.75 23.54 -0.56
C ALA A 395 -0.69 23.07 -2.01
N LEU A 396 -1.38 23.79 -2.87
CA LEU A 396 -1.20 23.71 -4.32
C LEU A 396 -0.63 25.04 -4.83
N THR A 397 0.31 24.95 -5.77
CA THR A 397 0.85 26.13 -6.47
C THR A 397 0.52 26.10 -7.94
N ASP A 398 0.37 27.27 -8.56
CA ASP A 398 0.23 27.41 -10.01
C ASP A 398 1.60 27.41 -10.72
N PHE A 399 1.58 27.56 -12.04
CA PHE A 399 2.80 27.63 -12.85
C PHE A 399 3.67 28.87 -12.56
N ALA A 400 3.10 29.92 -11.97
CA ALA A 400 3.82 31.11 -11.52
C ALA A 400 4.39 30.98 -10.10
N SER A 401 4.37 29.76 -9.52
CA SER A 401 4.75 29.49 -8.12
C SER A 401 3.88 30.24 -7.08
N GLY A 402 2.70 30.72 -7.48
CA GLY A 402 1.71 31.32 -6.60
C GLY A 402 0.93 30.24 -5.85
N VAL A 403 0.66 30.44 -4.56
CA VAL A 403 -0.17 29.50 -3.79
C VAL A 403 -1.64 29.76 -4.11
N VAL A 404 -2.32 28.75 -4.65
CA VAL A 404 -3.72 28.85 -5.08
C VAL A 404 -4.68 28.18 -4.08
N GLU A 405 -4.18 27.22 -3.30
CA GLU A 405 -4.96 26.54 -2.27
C GLU A 405 -4.05 26.13 -1.10
N ARG A 406 -4.61 26.16 0.13
CA ARG A 406 -3.98 25.62 1.34
C ARG A 406 -4.99 24.82 2.13
N VAL A 407 -4.54 23.72 2.73
CA VAL A 407 -5.36 22.88 3.58
C VAL A 407 -4.62 22.59 4.87
N THR A 408 -5.34 22.63 5.99
CA THR A 408 -4.85 22.20 7.29
C THR A 408 -5.76 21.11 7.83
N TYR A 409 -5.25 20.25 8.70
CA TYR A 409 -5.97 19.08 9.20
C TYR A 409 -6.00 19.05 10.71
N ASP A 410 -7.04 18.49 11.34
CA ASP A 410 -6.86 17.97 12.69
C ASP A 410 -5.92 16.76 12.70
N ALA A 411 -5.61 16.22 13.87
CA ALA A 411 -4.64 15.14 13.97
C ALA A 411 -5.09 13.82 13.32
N TYR A 412 -6.40 13.64 13.10
CA TYR A 412 -6.98 12.47 12.43
C TYR A 412 -7.44 12.78 11.00
N GLY A 413 -7.00 13.90 10.42
CA GLY A 413 -7.16 14.18 9.00
C GLY A 413 -8.44 14.91 8.60
N LYS A 414 -9.24 15.44 9.53
CA LYS A 414 -10.36 16.32 9.17
C LYS A 414 -9.82 17.63 8.58
N PRO A 415 -10.11 17.97 7.32
CA PRO A 415 -9.55 19.17 6.70
C PRO A 415 -10.26 20.45 7.17
N SER A 416 -9.61 21.60 6.99
CA SER A 416 -10.17 22.92 7.25
C SER A 416 -11.27 23.33 6.26
N SER A 417 -11.30 22.70 5.08
CA SER A 417 -12.38 22.81 4.10
C SER A 417 -12.49 21.50 3.34
N GLU A 418 -13.72 21.04 3.12
CA GLU A 418 -14.03 19.90 2.24
C GLU A 418 -14.41 20.37 0.82
N GLN A 419 -14.55 21.68 0.64
CA GLN A 419 -14.79 22.32 -0.65
C GLN A 419 -13.51 22.97 -1.17
N SER A 420 -12.97 22.40 -2.23
CA SER A 420 -11.84 22.96 -2.96
C SER A 420 -12.34 23.79 -4.15
N LYS A 421 -11.70 24.95 -4.38
CA LYS A 421 -11.99 25.81 -5.54
C LYS A 421 -11.44 25.22 -6.83
N LEU A 422 -10.42 24.37 -6.71
CA LEU A 422 -9.76 23.69 -7.83
C LEU A 422 -10.43 22.36 -8.17
N GLN A 423 -11.43 21.94 -7.39
CA GLN A 423 -11.95 20.56 -7.35
C GLN A 423 -10.88 19.51 -6.99
N ASN A 424 -9.78 19.91 -6.33
CA ASN A 424 -8.87 18.98 -5.67
C ASN A 424 -9.60 18.20 -4.57
N LEU A 425 -9.52 16.87 -4.65
CA LEU A 425 -10.07 15.96 -3.64
C LEU A 425 -8.97 15.18 -2.91
N TYR A 426 -7.71 15.28 -3.34
CA TYR A 426 -6.57 14.64 -2.69
C TYR A 426 -6.05 15.50 -1.55
N LEU A 427 -6.14 14.97 -0.33
CA LEU A 427 -5.94 15.72 0.90
C LEU A 427 -5.03 14.96 1.89
N PHE A 428 -5.59 14.46 3.00
CA PHE A 428 -4.86 13.77 4.06
C PHE A 428 -4.24 12.45 3.56
N ALA A 429 -2.97 12.21 3.89
CA ALA A 429 -2.16 11.08 3.40
C ALA A 429 -2.16 10.92 1.86
N GLY A 430 -2.40 12.00 1.13
CA GLY A 430 -2.56 11.96 -0.33
C GLY A 430 -3.76 11.11 -0.78
N ARG A 431 -4.77 10.93 0.08
CA ARG A 431 -6.01 10.19 -0.22
C ARG A 431 -7.14 11.12 -0.62
N ARG A 432 -8.03 10.59 -1.44
CA ARG A 432 -9.22 11.27 -1.93
C ARG A 432 -10.28 11.37 -0.83
N LEU A 433 -10.78 12.57 -0.57
CA LEU A 433 -11.97 12.81 0.24
C LEU A 433 -13.21 12.85 -0.66
N ASP A 434 -14.25 12.14 -0.28
CA ASP A 434 -15.59 12.26 -0.85
C ASP A 434 -16.40 13.25 0.01
N PRO A 435 -16.58 14.52 -0.43
CA PRO A 435 -17.17 15.57 0.40
C PRO A 435 -18.65 15.37 0.73
N GLU A 436 -19.35 14.51 -0.02
CA GLU A 436 -20.75 14.15 0.24
C GLU A 436 -20.94 13.26 1.47
N THR A 437 -19.89 12.54 1.90
CA THR A 437 -19.87 11.70 3.11
C THR A 437 -18.83 12.14 4.13
N SER A 438 -17.89 13.00 3.74
CA SER A 438 -16.68 13.33 4.49
C SER A 438 -15.80 12.10 4.77
N PHE A 439 -15.86 11.08 3.91
CA PHE A 439 -15.02 9.88 4.00
C PHE A 439 -13.86 9.94 3.03
N TYR A 440 -12.70 9.47 3.48
CA TYR A 440 -11.57 9.24 2.60
C TYR A 440 -11.68 7.86 1.96
N TYR A 441 -11.56 7.81 0.64
CA TYR A 441 -11.44 6.55 -0.11
C TYR A 441 -9.99 6.04 -0.03
N TYR A 442 -9.77 4.99 0.75
CA TYR A 442 -8.46 4.37 0.96
C TYR A 442 -8.20 3.17 0.04
N ARG A 443 -8.94 3.05 -1.07
CA ARG A 443 -8.99 1.87 -1.97
C ARG A 443 -9.92 0.79 -1.41
N HIS A 444 -9.45 -0.05 -0.49
CA HIS A 444 -10.25 -1.17 -0.01
C HIS A 444 -11.25 -0.81 1.09
N ARG A 445 -11.02 0.30 1.81
CA ARG A 445 -11.90 0.78 2.88
C ARG A 445 -12.12 2.30 2.80
N TYR A 446 -13.15 2.74 3.50
CA TYR A 446 -13.51 4.14 3.70
C TYR A 446 -13.14 4.58 5.11
N TYR A 447 -12.33 5.63 5.21
CA TYR A 447 -11.87 6.20 6.46
C TYR A 447 -12.67 7.44 6.84
N ALA A 448 -13.31 7.41 8.01
CA ALA A 448 -14.05 8.53 8.56
C ALA A 448 -13.16 9.30 9.56
N ALA A 449 -12.56 10.40 9.13
CA ALA A 449 -11.71 11.24 9.99
C ALA A 449 -12.47 11.77 11.23
N THR A 450 -13.79 12.00 11.09
CA THR A 450 -14.67 12.42 12.19
C THR A 450 -14.84 11.35 13.28
N LEU A 451 -14.70 10.08 12.93
CA LEU A 451 -14.75 8.91 13.83
C LEU A 451 -13.37 8.37 14.21
N GLY A 452 -12.31 8.82 13.52
CA GLY A 452 -10.93 8.35 13.71
C GLY A 452 -10.66 6.92 13.25
N ARG A 453 -11.55 6.34 12.43
CA ARG A 453 -11.52 4.91 12.08
C ARG A 453 -12.08 4.64 10.68
N PHE A 454 -11.81 3.45 10.18
CA PHE A 454 -12.52 2.91 9.02
C PHE A 454 -13.98 2.60 9.38
N ILE A 455 -14.88 2.71 8.40
CA ILE A 455 -16.31 2.38 8.55
C ILE A 455 -16.62 0.93 8.17
N GLN A 456 -15.61 0.19 7.74
CA GLN A 456 -15.68 -1.24 7.42
C GLN A 456 -14.65 -1.98 8.26
N ARG A 457 -15.02 -3.17 8.70
CA ARG A 457 -14.12 -4.10 9.37
C ARG A 457 -12.96 -4.49 8.47
N ASP A 458 -11.75 -4.57 9.03
CA ASP A 458 -10.60 -5.12 8.30
C ASP A 458 -10.80 -6.60 7.97
N LYS A 459 -10.77 -6.94 6.68
CA LYS A 459 -10.82 -8.34 6.22
C LYS A 459 -9.56 -9.12 6.63
N GLY A 460 -8.44 -8.42 6.86
CA GLY A 460 -7.13 -8.97 7.21
C GLY A 460 -6.78 -8.94 8.69
N ILE A 461 -7.74 -8.63 9.60
CA ILE A 461 -7.46 -8.37 11.03
C ILE A 461 -6.59 -9.44 11.72
N TRP A 462 -6.74 -10.72 11.35
CA TRP A 462 -6.02 -11.83 11.97
C TRP A 462 -4.54 -11.91 11.58
N TYR A 463 -4.17 -11.26 10.48
CA TYR A 463 -2.80 -11.12 10.02
C TYR A 463 -2.20 -9.75 10.39
N ASP A 464 -3.04 -8.84 10.90
CA ASP A 464 -2.66 -7.51 11.36
C ASP A 464 -2.32 -7.49 12.86
N ILE A 465 -1.16 -8.06 13.17
CA ILE A 465 -0.56 -7.99 14.51
C ILE A 465 -0.27 -6.53 14.90
N SER A 466 -0.05 -5.67 13.91
CA SER A 466 0.35 -4.29 14.13
C SER A 466 -0.79 -3.45 14.71
N ASN A 467 -2.04 -3.72 14.36
CA ASN A 467 -3.23 -2.98 14.77
C ASN A 467 -3.85 -3.50 16.07
N MET A 468 -3.17 -4.43 16.76
CA MET A 468 -3.50 -4.90 18.10
C MET A 468 -4.95 -5.39 18.25
N GLY A 469 -5.51 -5.98 17.18
CA GLY A 469 -6.90 -6.45 17.15
C GLY A 469 -7.95 -5.36 16.94
N GLY A 470 -7.57 -4.13 16.59
CA GLY A 470 -8.48 -3.03 16.29
C GLY A 470 -9.06 -3.13 14.88
N ALA A 471 -10.20 -3.83 14.73
CA ALA A 471 -10.82 -4.12 13.42
C ALA A 471 -11.14 -2.88 12.55
N TYR A 472 -11.34 -1.73 13.19
CA TYR A 472 -11.70 -0.47 12.54
C TYR A 472 -10.58 0.58 12.63
N THR A 473 -9.57 0.34 13.47
CA THR A 473 -8.61 1.36 13.87
C THR A 473 -7.76 1.81 12.68
N TYR A 474 -7.64 3.12 12.49
CA TYR A 474 -6.73 3.69 11.50
C TYR A 474 -5.32 3.78 12.09
N VAL A 475 -4.37 3.08 11.47
CA VAL A 475 -2.92 3.11 11.76
C VAL A 475 -2.58 3.12 13.26
N ARG A 476 -3.22 2.24 14.03
CA ARG A 476 -3.03 2.10 15.49
C ARG A 476 -3.35 3.34 16.31
N ASN A 477 -4.28 4.19 15.87
CA ASN A 477 -4.54 5.49 16.50
C ASN A 477 -3.29 6.38 16.56
N ASN A 478 -2.35 6.24 15.62
CA ASN A 478 -1.19 7.12 15.53
C ASN A 478 -1.06 7.73 14.12
N PRO A 479 -2.08 8.50 13.68
CA PRO A 479 -2.14 9.08 12.35
C PRO A 479 -0.99 10.04 12.08
N VAL A 480 -0.51 10.79 13.06
CA VAL A 480 0.54 11.82 12.83
C VAL A 480 1.92 11.22 12.52
N ASN A 481 2.11 9.92 12.75
CA ASN A 481 3.36 9.21 12.48
C ASN A 481 3.23 8.10 11.41
N LYS A 482 2.02 7.66 11.10
CA LYS A 482 1.74 6.50 10.25
C LYS A 482 0.69 6.83 9.20
N THR A 483 0.76 6.15 8.07
CA THR A 483 -0.14 6.30 6.92
C THR A 483 -0.55 4.92 6.46
N ASP A 484 -1.77 4.74 5.96
CA ASP A 484 -2.24 3.48 5.36
C ASP A 484 -2.33 3.63 3.82
N PRO A 485 -1.47 2.98 3.03
CA PRO A 485 -1.49 3.11 1.57
C PRO A 485 -2.54 2.25 0.87
N SER A 486 -3.28 1.38 1.55
CA SER A 486 -4.23 0.46 0.88
C SER A 486 -5.60 0.39 1.56
N GLY A 487 -5.71 0.95 2.74
CA GLY A 487 -6.83 0.68 3.63
C GLY A 487 -6.80 -0.74 4.17
N LEU A 488 -5.74 -1.53 3.99
CA LEU A 488 -5.60 -2.88 4.58
C LEU A 488 -4.41 -2.93 5.54
N GLN A 489 -3.79 -1.79 5.82
CA GLN A 489 -2.53 -1.81 6.52
C GLN A 489 -2.74 -2.03 8.02
N GLY A 490 -2.59 -3.30 8.38
CA GLY A 490 -1.40 -3.68 9.10
C GLY A 490 -0.71 -4.92 8.54
N GLU A 491 -0.45 -4.83 7.24
CA GLU A 491 0.70 -5.45 6.60
C GLU A 491 1.99 -4.93 7.25
N GLY A 492 2.26 -5.46 8.43
CA GLY A 492 3.59 -5.93 8.76
C GLY A 492 3.87 -7.12 7.87
N THR A 493 4.15 -6.85 6.59
CA THR A 493 5.17 -7.57 5.88
C THR A 493 6.50 -7.26 6.58
N GLY A 494 6.66 -7.73 7.83
CA GLY A 494 7.98 -8.02 8.37
C GLY A 494 8.73 -8.88 7.34
N TYR A 495 8.02 -9.70 6.59
CA TYR A 495 8.53 -10.44 5.45
C TYR A 495 8.96 -9.58 4.24
N GLU A 496 8.26 -8.53 3.81
CA GLU A 496 8.65 -7.69 2.66
C GLU A 496 9.68 -6.63 3.03
N GLU A 497 9.63 -6.09 4.25
CA GLU A 497 10.71 -5.26 4.79
C GLU A 497 11.98 -6.09 4.96
N GLU A 498 11.90 -7.31 5.48
CA GLU A 498 13.04 -8.23 5.56
C GLU A 498 13.46 -8.73 4.16
N LEU A 499 12.55 -9.00 3.23
CA LEU A 499 12.88 -9.31 1.83
C LEU A 499 13.50 -8.10 1.13
N LYS A 500 13.09 -6.86 1.41
CA LYS A 500 13.74 -5.66 0.91
C LYS A 500 15.13 -5.54 1.51
N LYS A 501 15.30 -5.76 2.81
CA LYS A 501 16.62 -5.75 3.48
C LYS A 501 17.53 -6.86 2.94
N VAL A 502 17.02 -8.05 2.69
CA VAL A 502 17.75 -9.19 2.11
C VAL A 502 18.05 -8.95 0.64
N LYS A 503 17.09 -8.47 -0.17
CA LYS A 503 17.32 -8.06 -1.57
C LYS A 503 18.29 -6.89 -1.67
N GLN A 504 18.33 -6.01 -0.68
CA GLN A 504 19.27 -4.91 -0.59
C GLN A 504 20.65 -5.41 -0.15
N ALA A 505 20.73 -6.28 0.86
CA ALA A 505 21.98 -6.90 1.30
C ALA A 505 22.61 -7.76 0.20
N ILE A 506 21.81 -8.53 -0.56
CA ILE A 506 22.27 -9.29 -1.73
C ILE A 506 22.81 -8.36 -2.83
N ARG A 507 22.18 -7.20 -3.04
CA ARG A 507 22.66 -6.18 -3.98
C ARG A 507 23.92 -5.47 -3.48
N ASP A 508 24.02 -5.23 -2.18
CA ASP A 508 25.14 -4.55 -1.53
C ASP A 508 26.37 -5.46 -1.38
N LEU A 509 26.20 -6.79 -1.46
CA LEU A 509 27.27 -7.78 -1.31
C LEU A 509 28.20 -7.89 -2.53
N GLY A 510 27.79 -7.42 -3.72
CA GLY A 510 28.62 -7.49 -4.94
C GLY A 510 28.91 -8.92 -5.42
N ASP A 511 29.18 -9.09 -6.70
CA ASP A 511 29.40 -10.42 -7.32
C ASP A 511 30.75 -11.09 -6.93
N ASP A 512 31.54 -10.51 -6.02
CA ASP A 512 32.97 -10.86 -5.88
C ASP A 512 33.34 -11.75 -4.68
N ASP A 513 32.43 -12.10 -3.76
CA ASP A 513 32.77 -12.96 -2.62
C ASP A 513 32.00 -14.30 -2.59
N LEU A 514 32.50 -15.25 -3.38
CA LEU A 514 32.04 -16.64 -3.48
C LEU A 514 32.04 -17.39 -2.13
N GLU A 515 32.93 -17.03 -1.19
CA GLU A 515 33.12 -17.74 0.08
C GLU A 515 31.99 -17.43 1.08
N THR A 516 31.52 -16.18 1.11
CA THR A 516 30.38 -15.75 1.91
C THR A 516 29.06 -16.33 1.38
N ARG A 517 28.95 -16.52 0.06
CA ARG A 517 27.80 -17.15 -0.60
C ARG A 517 27.69 -18.64 -0.31
N GLU A 518 28.80 -19.39 -0.41
CA GLU A 518 28.84 -20.82 -0.07
C GLU A 518 28.48 -21.06 1.41
N LYS A 519 28.87 -20.14 2.31
CA LYS A 519 28.53 -20.19 3.74
C LYS A 519 27.03 -19.99 3.99
N ALA A 520 26.41 -19.03 3.31
CA ALA A 520 24.97 -18.79 3.41
C ALA A 520 24.14 -19.97 2.85
N GLU A 521 24.57 -20.56 1.72
CA GLU A 521 23.91 -21.72 1.12
C GLU A 521 24.01 -22.97 2.01
N LYS A 522 25.16 -23.17 2.68
CA LYS A 522 25.36 -24.26 3.65
C LYS A 522 24.44 -24.12 4.86
N GLU A 523 24.36 -22.92 5.43
CA GLU A 523 23.50 -22.65 6.59
C GLU A 523 22.01 -22.83 6.25
N LEU A 524 21.60 -22.43 5.04
CA LEU A 524 20.23 -22.64 4.55
C LEU A 524 19.89 -24.14 4.41
N THR A 525 20.84 -24.92 3.90
CA THR A 525 20.71 -26.37 3.72
C THR A 525 20.58 -27.09 5.07
N GLU A 526 21.37 -26.71 6.07
CA GLU A 526 21.28 -27.26 7.43
C GLU A 526 19.92 -26.95 8.09
N LYS A 527 19.40 -25.73 7.89
CA LYS A 527 18.08 -25.32 8.40
C LYS A 527 16.94 -26.08 7.71
N ALA A 528 17.01 -26.26 6.39
CA ALA A 528 16.03 -27.04 5.62
C ALA A 528 16.00 -28.52 6.04
N GLN A 529 17.17 -29.11 6.29
CA GLN A 529 17.29 -30.48 6.81
C GLN A 529 16.69 -30.62 8.21
N LYS A 530 16.89 -29.63 9.09
CA LYS A 530 16.31 -29.60 10.44
C LYS A 530 14.78 -29.51 10.40
N PHE A 531 14.23 -28.64 9.55
CA PHE A 531 12.79 -28.51 9.32
C PHE A 531 12.18 -29.81 8.76
N TYR A 532 12.84 -30.46 7.81
CA TYR A 532 12.43 -31.76 7.29
C TYR A 532 12.41 -32.86 8.38
N GLY A 533 13.36 -32.82 9.32
CA GLY A 533 13.37 -33.69 10.51
C GLY A 533 12.12 -33.53 11.38
N ILE A 534 11.70 -32.28 11.62
CA ILE A 534 10.50 -31.93 12.40
C ILE A 534 9.23 -32.45 11.70
N LEU A 535 9.11 -32.26 10.39
CA LEU A 535 7.96 -32.76 9.61
C LEU A 535 7.85 -34.30 9.64
N LYS A 536 8.99 -35.00 9.60
CA LYS A 536 9.04 -36.46 9.69
C LYS A 536 8.64 -36.98 11.08
N GLN A 537 8.92 -36.19 12.11
CA GLN A 537 8.53 -36.47 13.50
C GLN A 537 7.03 -36.21 13.69
N ALA A 538 6.49 -35.12 13.16
CA ALA A 538 5.06 -34.81 13.14
C ALA A 538 4.22 -35.91 12.45
N LYS A 539 4.73 -36.50 11.35
CA LYS A 539 4.07 -37.63 10.66
C LYS A 539 3.90 -38.88 11.53
N ARG A 540 4.75 -39.08 12.54
CA ARG A 540 4.70 -40.25 13.44
C ARG A 540 3.67 -40.07 14.57
N SER A 541 3.13 -38.86 14.71
CA SER A 541 2.06 -38.54 15.66
C SER A 541 0.71 -39.02 15.13
N ASN A 542 -0.22 -39.32 16.04
CA ASN A 542 -1.55 -39.85 15.74
C ASN A 542 -2.49 -38.75 15.20
N LEU A 543 -2.10 -38.17 14.05
CA LEU A 543 -2.78 -37.09 13.36
C LEU A 543 -3.97 -37.61 12.55
N ASP A 544 -4.90 -36.71 12.24
CA ASP A 544 -6.03 -36.98 11.37
C ASP A 544 -5.59 -37.62 10.02
N PRO A 545 -6.32 -38.62 9.47
CA PRO A 545 -5.96 -39.30 8.22
C PRO A 545 -5.75 -38.36 7.01
N GLU A 546 -6.47 -37.25 6.93
CA GLU A 546 -6.36 -36.27 5.84
C GLU A 546 -5.07 -35.44 5.98
N VAL A 547 -4.73 -35.07 7.22
CA VAL A 547 -3.46 -34.42 7.57
C VAL A 547 -2.28 -35.37 7.36
N GLN A 548 -2.44 -36.66 7.65
CA GLN A 548 -1.45 -37.69 7.36
C GLN A 548 -1.20 -37.89 5.86
N ASP A 549 -2.23 -37.85 5.01
CA ASP A 549 -2.07 -37.95 3.56
C ASP A 549 -1.37 -36.70 2.98
N ARG A 550 -1.73 -35.51 3.46
CA ARG A 550 -1.09 -34.24 3.07
C ARG A 550 0.39 -34.18 3.50
N LEU A 551 0.70 -34.49 4.76
CA LEU A 551 2.10 -34.63 5.24
C LEU A 551 2.87 -35.70 4.43
N SER A 552 2.21 -36.79 4.03
CA SER A 552 2.81 -37.83 3.20
C SER A 552 3.11 -37.35 1.78
N ARG A 553 2.32 -36.45 1.20
CA ARG A 553 2.61 -35.82 -0.10
C ARG A 553 3.80 -34.85 0.00
N ILE A 554 3.87 -34.06 1.06
CA ILE A 554 4.98 -33.13 1.32
C ILE A 554 6.31 -33.89 1.52
N LEU A 555 6.29 -34.93 2.36
CA LEU A 555 7.47 -35.74 2.66
C LEU A 555 7.95 -36.61 1.48
N ARG A 556 7.10 -36.88 0.48
CA ARG A 556 7.49 -37.60 -0.75
C ARG A 556 8.36 -36.75 -1.67
N ASN A 557 8.20 -35.42 -1.64
CA ASN A 557 8.92 -34.50 -2.55
C ASN A 557 10.18 -33.89 -1.91
N ALA A 558 10.27 -33.89 -0.57
CA ALA A 558 11.36 -33.25 0.16
C ALA A 558 12.77 -33.87 -0.02
N PRO A 559 12.96 -35.20 -0.18
CA PRO A 559 14.28 -35.77 -0.44
C PRO A 559 14.89 -35.34 -1.78
N GLU A 560 14.06 -35.22 -2.81
CA GLU A 560 14.48 -34.74 -4.13
C GLU A 560 14.86 -33.24 -4.08
N VAL A 561 14.16 -32.47 -3.25
CA VAL A 561 14.46 -31.06 -2.98
C VAL A 561 15.79 -30.87 -2.23
N ILE A 562 16.05 -31.68 -1.19
CA ILE A 562 17.32 -31.62 -0.45
C ILE A 562 18.49 -32.04 -1.35
N ARG A 563 18.28 -33.05 -2.21
CA ARG A 563 19.29 -33.50 -3.19
C ARG A 563 19.55 -32.44 -4.27
N GLN A 564 18.55 -31.64 -4.66
CA GLN A 564 18.71 -30.52 -5.59
C GLN A 564 19.47 -29.32 -4.98
N LEU A 565 19.47 -29.15 -3.66
CA LEU A 565 20.31 -28.18 -2.95
C LEU A 565 21.78 -28.61 -2.93
N GLU A 566 22.05 -29.91 -2.74
CA GLU A 566 23.43 -30.45 -2.71
C GLU A 566 24.14 -30.40 -4.08
N TRP A 567 23.40 -30.33 -5.19
CA TRP A 567 23.95 -30.38 -6.56
C TRP A 567 24.12 -29.03 -7.27
N ARG A 568 23.54 -27.94 -6.76
CA ARG A 568 23.53 -26.64 -7.46
C ARG A 568 24.76 -25.79 -7.14
N LYS A 569 25.93 -26.19 -7.66
CA LYS A 569 27.13 -25.34 -7.66
C LYS A 569 27.16 -24.26 -8.77
N TYR A 570 26.12 -24.09 -9.58
CA TYR A 570 26.03 -22.96 -10.53
C TYR A 570 24.59 -22.50 -10.76
N GLY A 571 24.32 -21.25 -10.34
CA GLY A 571 23.54 -20.22 -11.04
C GLY A 571 22.14 -20.54 -11.58
N LYS A 572 21.17 -19.75 -11.08
CA LYS A 572 19.79 -19.53 -11.55
C LYS A 572 18.73 -20.51 -11.03
N ASP A 573 18.08 -20.04 -9.97
CA ASP A 573 16.60 -19.99 -9.78
C ASP A 573 16.21 -20.27 -8.31
N LEU A 574 16.80 -19.51 -7.37
CA LEU A 574 16.42 -19.52 -5.94
C LEU A 574 15.00 -18.97 -5.73
N GLU A 575 14.53 -18.09 -6.61
CA GLU A 575 13.27 -17.37 -6.45
C GLU A 575 12.05 -18.26 -6.65
N ASN A 576 12.02 -19.09 -7.70
CA ASN A 576 10.99 -20.13 -7.86
C ASN A 576 11.02 -21.19 -6.76
N TYR A 577 12.16 -21.35 -6.09
CA TYR A 577 12.35 -22.30 -5.01
C TYR A 577 11.80 -21.78 -3.67
N TYR A 578 12.06 -20.51 -3.33
CA TYR A 578 11.45 -19.85 -2.18
C TYR A 578 9.92 -19.86 -2.27
N LYS A 579 9.35 -19.59 -3.45
CA LYS A 579 7.90 -19.65 -3.69
C LYS A 579 7.29 -21.04 -3.44
N LYS A 580 8.06 -22.12 -3.58
CA LYS A 580 7.60 -23.50 -3.30
C LYS A 580 7.69 -23.85 -1.82
N LEU A 581 8.68 -23.31 -1.11
CA LEU A 581 8.85 -23.46 0.34
C LEU A 581 7.82 -22.63 1.12
N GLU A 582 7.56 -21.41 0.66
CA GLU A 582 6.50 -20.51 1.12
C GLU A 582 5.12 -21.19 1.03
N ARG A 583 4.79 -21.72 -0.14
CA ARG A 583 3.52 -22.46 -0.33
C ARG A 583 3.39 -23.68 0.57
N ALA A 584 4.49 -24.38 0.83
CA ALA A 584 4.50 -25.54 1.74
C ALA A 584 4.37 -25.14 3.22
N TYR A 585 4.88 -23.97 3.60
CA TYR A 585 4.76 -23.39 4.94
C TYR A 585 3.34 -22.86 5.19
N ASP A 586 2.76 -22.18 4.20
CA ASP A 586 1.36 -21.71 4.25
C ASP A 586 0.39 -22.88 4.32
N ASP A 587 0.61 -23.93 3.52
CA ASP A 587 -0.18 -25.17 3.56
C ASP A 587 -0.07 -25.88 4.93
N TYR A 588 1.09 -25.78 5.61
CA TYR A 588 1.32 -26.35 6.94
C TYR A 588 0.63 -25.54 8.05
N LEU A 589 0.72 -24.21 8.02
CA LEU A 589 -0.02 -23.32 8.92
C LEU A 589 -1.54 -23.50 8.74
N HIS A 590 -2.01 -23.60 7.51
CA HIS A 590 -3.42 -23.84 7.20
C HIS A 590 -3.91 -25.19 7.76
N CYS A 591 -3.07 -26.22 7.77
CA CYS A 591 -3.41 -27.51 8.41
C CYS A 591 -3.49 -27.42 9.94
N LEU A 592 -2.69 -26.56 10.58
CA LEU A 592 -2.80 -26.28 12.02
C LEU A 592 -4.08 -25.50 12.37
N THR A 593 -4.50 -24.58 11.48
CA THR A 593 -5.71 -23.74 11.66
C THR A 593 -7.03 -24.54 11.60
N ILE A 594 -7.10 -25.63 10.83
CA ILE A 594 -8.37 -26.35 10.61
C ILE A 594 -8.64 -27.44 11.68
N HIS A 595 -7.63 -28.00 12.34
CA HIS A 595 -7.81 -29.25 13.11
C HIS A 595 -7.61 -29.17 14.63
N ASN A 596 -7.45 -27.97 15.20
CA ASN A 596 -7.43 -27.71 16.65
C ASN A 596 -6.71 -28.81 17.45
N THR A 597 -5.50 -29.16 17.01
CA THR A 597 -4.73 -30.24 17.66
C THR A 597 -4.08 -29.69 18.92
N ASN A 598 -4.27 -30.39 20.04
CA ASN A 598 -3.67 -30.10 21.35
C ASN A 598 -2.14 -30.35 21.33
N LEU A 599 -1.40 -29.56 20.55
CA LEU A 599 0.04 -29.44 20.70
C LEU A 599 0.31 -28.44 21.83
N LYS A 600 1.06 -28.88 22.82
CA LYS A 600 1.32 -28.09 24.02
C LYS A 600 2.25 -26.92 23.68
N LEU A 601 2.02 -25.80 24.35
CA LEU A 601 2.80 -24.55 24.26
C LEU A 601 4.32 -24.76 24.45
N GLU A 602 4.68 -25.84 25.13
CA GLU A 602 6.05 -26.27 25.46
C GLU A 602 6.88 -26.59 24.19
N ASP A 603 6.25 -27.02 23.08
CA ASP A 603 6.93 -27.34 21.81
C ASP A 603 7.16 -26.09 20.91
N LEU A 604 6.67 -24.91 21.32
CA LEU A 604 6.83 -23.63 20.60
C LEU A 604 7.91 -22.72 21.21
N GLU A 605 8.44 -23.05 22.39
CA GLU A 605 9.45 -22.23 23.07
C GLU A 605 10.80 -22.21 22.33
N ASP A 606 11.15 -23.27 21.59
CA ASP A 606 12.37 -23.33 20.76
C ASP A 606 12.27 -22.50 19.46
N VAL A 607 11.07 -22.06 19.07
CA VAL A 607 10.85 -21.14 17.93
C VAL A 607 11.01 -19.68 18.39
N LEU A 608 10.75 -19.40 19.67
CA LEU A 608 10.90 -18.06 20.27
C LEU A 608 12.36 -17.67 20.56
N ASP A 609 13.29 -18.63 20.61
CA ASP A 609 14.70 -18.33 20.90
C ASP A 609 15.49 -17.74 19.70
N LEU A 610 14.89 -17.72 18.50
CA LEU A 610 15.38 -16.93 17.36
C LEU A 610 15.22 -15.42 17.55
N GLN A 611 14.30 -14.98 18.43
CA GLN A 611 14.11 -13.56 18.74
C GLN A 611 15.19 -13.02 19.70
N LYS A 612 15.82 -13.89 20.50
CA LYS A 612 16.89 -13.51 21.46
C LYS A 612 18.29 -13.51 20.88
N PHE A 613 18.54 -14.23 19.78
CA PHE A 613 19.86 -14.20 19.11
C PHE A 613 20.19 -12.81 18.52
N GLY A 614 19.16 -12.01 18.19
CA GLY A 614 19.32 -10.61 17.76
C GLY A 614 19.82 -9.65 18.86
N GLN A 615 19.73 -10.03 20.14
CA GLN A 615 20.25 -9.20 21.25
C GLN A 615 21.69 -9.55 21.65
N TYR A 616 22.29 -10.60 21.09
CA TYR A 616 23.67 -11.02 21.40
C TYR A 616 24.71 -10.54 20.38
N MET A 617 24.30 -10.05 19.20
CA MET A 617 25.20 -9.54 18.15
C MET A 617 25.54 -8.05 18.28
N MET A 618 25.08 -7.36 19.34
CA MET A 618 25.23 -5.90 19.54
C MET A 618 25.99 -5.54 20.82
N ARG A 619 26.98 -6.34 21.21
CA ARG A 619 28.02 -5.94 22.17
C ARG A 619 29.34 -6.59 21.78
N GLU A 620 30.24 -5.80 21.20
CA GLU A 620 31.56 -5.43 21.75
C GLU A 620 32.28 -4.55 20.70
N GLU A 621 32.49 -3.28 21.02
CA GLU A 621 33.72 -2.56 20.65
C GLU A 621 34.65 -2.70 21.88
N PRO A 622 36.01 -2.76 21.76
CA PRO A 622 36.85 -1.61 21.33
C PRO A 622 38.26 -2.03 20.78
N PRO A 623 39.33 -1.19 20.74
CA PRO A 623 39.52 0.22 20.35
C PRO A 623 40.61 0.45 19.26
N SER A 624 40.75 1.72 18.85
CA SER A 624 41.78 2.41 18.02
C SER A 624 43.26 2.01 18.13
N GLN A 625 44.04 2.10 17.02
CA GLN A 625 45.28 2.92 16.82
C GLN A 625 46.06 2.58 15.50
N PRO A 626 47.13 3.30 15.04
CA PRO A 626 47.09 4.30 13.96
C PRO A 626 48.02 3.99 12.75
N TRP A 627 48.07 4.90 11.78
CA TRP A 627 48.94 4.93 10.59
C TRP A 627 50.43 4.62 10.83
N VAL A 628 51.04 3.85 9.92
CA VAL A 628 52.49 3.83 9.62
C VAL A 628 52.70 3.65 8.10
N ASP A 629 53.63 4.44 7.55
CA ASP A 629 54.02 4.57 6.13
C ASP A 629 55.24 3.67 5.76
N TYR A 630 55.21 3.08 4.54
CA TYR A 630 56.26 2.60 3.59
C TYR A 630 57.34 1.54 4.03
N PRO A 631 57.99 0.74 3.12
CA PRO A 631 58.22 0.98 1.67
C PRO A 631 57.98 -0.19 0.68
N THR A 632 58.04 0.19 -0.59
CA THR A 632 58.09 -0.61 -1.84
C THR A 632 59.24 -1.62 -1.89
N GLU A 633 58.99 -2.84 -2.38
CA GLU A 633 59.99 -3.65 -3.10
C GLU A 633 59.35 -4.71 -4.03
N GLU A 634 59.74 -4.59 -5.30
CA GLU A 634 59.95 -5.56 -6.38
C GLU A 634 59.01 -6.77 -6.62
N SER A 635 58.49 -6.79 -7.86
CA SER A 635 57.97 -7.98 -8.54
C SER A 635 59.08 -9.01 -8.82
N PRO A 636 58.69 -10.29 -8.95
CA PRO A 636 59.19 -11.06 -10.07
C PRO A 636 58.03 -11.70 -10.88
N GLU A 637 58.15 -11.56 -12.20
CA GLU A 637 57.43 -12.35 -13.21
C GLU A 637 57.70 -13.86 -13.06
N ILE A 638 56.90 -14.69 -13.79
CA ILE A 638 57.18 -16.01 -14.41
C ILE A 638 55.94 -16.95 -14.26
N PRO A 639 55.53 -17.79 -15.22
CA PRO A 639 55.33 -17.64 -16.67
C PRO A 639 53.93 -18.19 -17.12
N ARG A 640 53.56 -18.05 -18.40
CA ARG A 640 52.35 -18.71 -18.95
C ARG A 640 52.60 -20.20 -19.26
N PRO A 641 51.69 -21.13 -18.91
CA PRO A 641 51.79 -22.54 -19.34
C PRO A 641 51.47 -22.74 -20.84
N PRO A 642 52.15 -23.66 -21.54
CA PRO A 642 52.12 -23.78 -23.01
C PRO A 642 51.15 -24.88 -23.49
N TRP A 643 49.83 -24.73 -23.35
CA TRP A 643 48.89 -25.75 -23.90
C TRP A 643 47.54 -25.19 -24.37
N ILE A 644 47.50 -24.00 -24.99
CA ILE A 644 46.30 -23.52 -25.70
C ILE A 644 46.51 -23.75 -27.20
N PRO A 645 45.78 -24.68 -27.85
CA PRO A 645 45.61 -24.63 -29.29
C PRO A 645 44.74 -23.44 -29.69
N GLN A 646 45.23 -22.69 -30.66
CA GLN A 646 44.46 -21.69 -31.42
C GLN A 646 43.35 -22.38 -32.21
N ASP A 647 42.20 -21.69 -32.27
CA ASP A 647 41.05 -21.94 -33.13
C ASP A 647 40.15 -23.13 -32.79
N PHE A 648 38.91 -22.85 -32.35
CA PHE A 648 37.72 -23.47 -32.95
C PHE A 648 36.47 -22.59 -32.72
N LYS A 649 35.86 -22.20 -33.84
CA LYS A 649 34.54 -21.58 -33.96
C LYS A 649 33.44 -22.62 -33.69
N GLY A 650 32.32 -22.19 -33.11
CA GLY A 650 30.98 -22.72 -33.44
C GLY A 650 30.24 -23.53 -32.38
N ALA A 651 29.06 -23.01 -32.03
CA ALA A 651 27.79 -23.69 -31.73
C ALA A 651 27.74 -24.87 -30.73
N LYS A 652 27.04 -24.68 -29.61
CA LYS A 652 25.59 -24.91 -29.53
C LYS A 652 24.97 -24.09 -28.41
#